data_AF-A0A6N3FNA7-F1
#
_entry.id   AF-A0A6N3FNA7-F1
#
_cell.length_a   1.000
_cell.length_b   1.000
_cell.length_c   1.000
_cell.angle_alpha   90.00
_cell.angle_beta   90.00
_cell.angle_gamma   90.00
#
_symmetry.space_group_name_H-M   'P 1'
#
loop_
_entity.id
_entity.type
_entity.pdbx_description
1 polymer ?
#
loop_
_entity_poly.entity_id
_entity_poly.type
_entity_poly.pdbx_seq_one_letter_code
_entity_poly.pdbx_strand_id
1 'polypeptide(L)'
;MREKVLRFARKATQDQYFSNWIVNIVDEKGDPITVQELKTISVNLDMPNVSIVDVAANIKLEGYQFKKASAKGYSDFQKQDYENIIDVERNFTNLIVWQSNTEPYQYQYVENNNKFGRDRINRDGDTYNNHATITFVYTKVTPLTEVETVDSQQYGVNIQMFDYDQAIPGLNWGGYGNGTANEGKIKQGLVQRKLNDEGIPVSNKTEGNYREGQALNANFSTKTAEGKDNSNYKGEANHLFRQDKFNENQTFYYSSFENYAYWNGADPQSQDKEFTVYDQIGTPKNENAYFYKRGNFMPYNPIVAGKFSTNRNLRDENGKLLEEGDARYNEALYKTQWATSGATPDEGGNNYQFGMVVSANFAQLENGKFKGNDMVYEFNGDDDMWVFVDGVLVLDIGGIHDAHSGSINFATGEVQWYDCKKGGTPQLFTTTLEKQFEAAGEKTDEWQTSKTQDSNEKYNKIFSDYSNHDIKIFYMERGGGASNCKMKFNLPVMPKNSIKVAKTVGNINEGSYSDVEFKFKLYVESSEQNIPEGEKIEKDGKTYQLVKNEDYQRLEGSKVETVKIENDGIFKLHHGQEALFQDIATNDKQYIVEEIGVDQSRYDEFTVNSQLLDKDENIIKSETDGTCIVRTNPLSVGKNAYVNFVNYCKSENKHSIEIKKTMTEGQKSDETFQVQLEVGGQLFNGKYSIKKVDQTPVIENATCENGIINLKADEIITIPDIAADTSFRVKEVNLDNNRFDNPQYSIQPDDYRNAVIDENGVSGNVSYGHNVQVTLTNTLKLGSLKITKTITDDSKVDYMDGDPIFTFKITGPNNIEGQEPQVFYRTLRLSKDVGKTASIIIDNLPIGEYTVEELNTMRYTCTSDNPQTDTVQQNNTEETKNTPPTEFSFTNQLTNEDYFSHTDVVENSFKIGEDGTVTVEKHKVPEGQVPDGTTPVQPSNE
;
A
#
# COMPACT_ATOMS: atom_id res chain seq x y z
N MET A 1 35.71 -19.95 -27.41
CA MET A 1 35.18 -19.33 -28.64
C MET A 1 34.86 -20.44 -29.62
N ARG A 2 33.58 -20.64 -30.00
CA ARG A 2 33.24 -21.51 -31.14
C ARG A 2 32.96 -20.58 -32.32
N GLU A 3 33.91 -20.50 -33.25
CA GLU A 3 33.73 -19.83 -34.54
C GLU A 3 32.52 -20.44 -35.25
N LYS A 4 31.58 -19.60 -35.72
CA LYS A 4 30.42 -20.07 -36.48
C LYS A 4 30.29 -19.30 -37.79
N VAL A 5 29.97 -20.06 -38.83
CA VAL A 5 30.02 -19.66 -40.25
C VAL A 5 28.62 -19.27 -40.74
N LEU A 6 28.43 -18.01 -41.15
CA LEU A 6 27.25 -17.59 -41.93
C LEU A 6 27.42 -17.97 -43.42
N ARG A 7 26.36 -18.49 -44.05
CA ARG A 7 26.36 -18.97 -45.44
C ARG A 7 25.46 -18.11 -46.32
N PHE A 8 25.93 -17.76 -47.52
CA PHE A 8 25.11 -17.10 -48.54
C PHE A 8 24.80 -18.00 -49.75
N ALA A 9 23.68 -17.80 -50.47
CA ALA A 9 23.29 -18.59 -51.66
C ALA A 9 22.75 -17.75 -52.83
N ARG A 10 22.91 -18.23 -54.08
CA ARG A 10 22.47 -17.59 -55.34
C ARG A 10 21.24 -18.29 -55.93
N LYS A 11 20.36 -17.54 -56.58
CA LYS A 11 19.14 -18.00 -57.26
C LYS A 11 19.42 -18.55 -58.69
N ALA A 12 20.33 -19.52 -58.85
CA ALA A 12 20.43 -20.38 -60.06
C ALA A 12 21.39 -21.56 -59.84
N THR A 13 20.90 -22.77 -60.14
CA THR A 13 21.47 -24.14 -60.21
C THR A 13 22.99 -24.41 -60.13
N GLN A 14 23.73 -23.79 -59.22
CA GLN A 14 24.97 -24.32 -58.63
C GLN A 14 25.11 -23.80 -57.20
N ASP A 15 25.02 -24.69 -56.22
CA ASP A 15 25.31 -24.37 -54.82
C ASP A 15 26.80 -24.07 -54.66
N GLN A 16 27.16 -22.79 -54.57
CA GLN A 16 28.50 -22.37 -54.17
C GLN A 16 28.43 -21.76 -52.77
N TYR A 17 29.10 -22.43 -51.83
CA TYR A 17 29.19 -22.06 -50.42
C TYR A 17 29.98 -20.75 -50.27
N PHE A 18 29.30 -19.64 -49.97
CA PHE A 18 29.95 -18.43 -49.46
C PHE A 18 30.11 -18.59 -47.95
N SER A 19 31.22 -19.15 -47.50
CA SER A 19 31.43 -19.52 -46.10
C SER A 19 32.61 -18.75 -45.48
N ASN A 20 32.40 -18.29 -44.24
CA ASN A 20 33.39 -18.16 -43.15
C ASN A 20 33.76 -16.74 -42.72
N TRP A 21 32.81 -15.82 -42.59
CA TRP A 21 33.07 -14.70 -41.68
C TRP A 21 33.41 -15.25 -40.28
N ILE A 22 34.51 -14.76 -39.69
CA ILE A 22 34.73 -14.90 -38.25
C ILE A 22 33.73 -13.97 -37.58
N VAL A 23 32.57 -14.51 -37.17
CA VAL A 23 31.50 -13.72 -36.56
C VAL A 23 31.49 -13.91 -35.05
N ASN A 24 31.79 -12.82 -34.35
CA ASN A 24 31.53 -12.71 -32.92
C ASN A 24 30.09 -12.25 -32.72
N ILE A 25 29.37 -12.95 -31.86
CA ILE A 25 28.00 -12.58 -31.45
C ILE A 25 28.08 -12.41 -29.94
N VAL A 26 28.00 -11.17 -29.51
CA VAL A 26 28.27 -10.78 -28.12
C VAL A 26 27.18 -9.87 -27.60
N ASP A 27 27.05 -9.80 -26.27
CA ASP A 27 26.23 -8.80 -25.62
C ASP A 27 26.95 -7.43 -25.53
N GLU A 28 26.31 -6.45 -24.90
CA GLU A 28 26.90 -5.11 -24.75
C GLU A 28 28.16 -5.06 -23.88
N LYS A 29 28.40 -6.09 -23.06
CA LYS A 29 29.61 -6.24 -22.23
C LYS A 29 30.72 -6.97 -22.99
N GLY A 30 30.44 -7.48 -24.19
CA GLY A 30 31.36 -8.29 -24.98
C GLY A 30 31.29 -9.77 -24.62
N ASP A 31 30.34 -10.20 -23.79
CA ASP A 31 30.18 -11.59 -23.41
C ASP A 31 29.57 -12.39 -24.58
N PRO A 32 30.11 -13.57 -24.93
CA PRO A 32 29.60 -14.36 -26.05
C PRO A 32 28.16 -14.84 -25.85
N ILE A 33 27.28 -14.64 -26.84
CA ILE A 33 25.90 -15.13 -26.82
C ILE A 33 25.81 -16.45 -27.61
N THR A 34 25.13 -17.43 -27.02
CA THR A 34 24.91 -18.73 -27.68
C THR A 34 23.79 -18.64 -28.71
N VAL A 35 24.13 -18.85 -29.98
CA VAL A 35 23.15 -18.91 -31.08
C VAL A 35 22.59 -20.33 -31.23
N GLN A 36 21.26 -20.46 -31.18
CA GLN A 36 20.56 -21.75 -31.25
C GLN A 36 20.49 -22.29 -32.70
N GLU A 37 20.25 -21.44 -33.71
CA GLU A 37 20.15 -21.83 -35.12
C GLU A 37 20.68 -20.71 -36.04
N LEU A 38 21.49 -21.04 -37.04
CA LEU A 38 21.97 -20.10 -38.06
C LEU A 38 21.27 -20.38 -39.39
N LYS A 39 20.55 -19.39 -39.92
CA LYS A 39 19.91 -19.48 -41.24
C LYS A 39 20.87 -19.06 -42.36
N THR A 40 20.64 -19.60 -43.55
CA THR A 40 21.36 -19.22 -44.77
C THR A 40 20.74 -17.94 -45.33
N ILE A 41 21.56 -16.94 -45.68
CA ILE A 41 21.11 -15.65 -46.22
C ILE A 41 21.31 -15.65 -47.74
N SER A 42 20.27 -15.54 -48.56
CA SER A 42 20.47 -15.45 -50.02
C SER A 42 20.72 -14.01 -50.46
N VAL A 43 21.75 -13.76 -51.27
CA VAL A 43 22.07 -12.40 -51.79
C VAL A 43 21.97 -12.39 -53.31
N ASN A 44 21.27 -11.39 -53.83
CA ASN A 44 21.19 -11.16 -55.27
C ASN A 44 22.40 -10.31 -55.73
N LEU A 45 23.27 -10.88 -56.55
CA LEU A 45 24.46 -10.18 -57.05
C LEU A 45 24.12 -9.07 -58.08
N ASP A 46 22.90 -9.03 -58.62
CA ASP A 46 22.43 -7.93 -59.47
C ASP A 46 22.07 -6.68 -58.63
N MET A 47 21.87 -6.85 -57.32
CA MET A 47 21.67 -5.77 -56.34
C MET A 47 22.57 -6.04 -55.11
N PRO A 48 23.87 -5.80 -55.23
CA PRO A 48 24.89 -6.33 -54.32
C PRO A 48 24.89 -5.69 -52.91
N ASN A 49 24.00 -4.74 -52.62
CA ASN A 49 23.96 -4.01 -51.36
C ASN A 49 23.03 -4.71 -50.36
N VAL A 50 23.58 -5.15 -49.24
CA VAL A 50 22.91 -5.91 -48.18
C VAL A 50 22.91 -5.09 -46.90
N SER A 51 21.74 -4.87 -46.31
CA SER A 51 21.59 -4.22 -45.00
C SER A 51 22.11 -5.16 -43.90
N ILE A 52 22.92 -4.64 -42.98
CA ILE A 52 23.42 -5.46 -41.86
C ILE A 52 22.31 -5.81 -40.86
N VAL A 53 21.26 -4.98 -40.79
CA VAL A 53 20.06 -5.26 -39.97
C VAL A 53 19.35 -6.51 -40.50
N ASP A 54 19.25 -6.67 -41.82
CA ASP A 54 18.63 -7.84 -42.44
C ASP A 54 19.48 -9.10 -42.22
N VAL A 55 20.80 -8.95 -42.25
CA VAL A 55 21.74 -10.03 -41.91
C VAL A 55 21.56 -10.43 -40.44
N ALA A 56 21.49 -9.47 -39.53
CA ALA A 56 21.30 -9.70 -38.10
C ALA A 56 19.93 -10.33 -37.79
N ALA A 57 18.88 -9.98 -38.54
CA ALA A 57 17.53 -10.57 -38.39
C ALA A 57 17.49 -12.07 -38.71
N ASN A 58 18.48 -12.59 -39.44
CA ASN A 58 18.62 -14.03 -39.71
C ASN A 58 19.36 -14.80 -38.61
N ILE A 59 19.86 -14.11 -37.59
CA ILE A 59 20.49 -14.71 -36.39
C ILE A 59 19.41 -14.80 -35.32
N LYS A 60 18.85 -16.01 -35.10
CA LYS A 60 17.85 -16.23 -34.04
C LYS A 60 18.51 -16.20 -32.67
N LEU A 61 18.26 -15.14 -31.90
CA LEU A 61 18.67 -15.02 -30.49
C LEU A 61 17.45 -14.69 -29.64
N GLU A 62 16.99 -15.67 -28.86
CA GLU A 62 15.88 -15.46 -27.92
C GLU A 62 16.31 -14.50 -26.79
N GLY A 63 15.51 -13.47 -26.52
CA GLY A 63 15.79 -12.50 -25.47
C GLY A 63 16.90 -11.51 -25.79
N TYR A 64 17.25 -11.32 -27.07
CA TYR A 64 18.28 -10.37 -27.50
C TYR A 64 17.87 -9.58 -28.75
N GLN A 65 18.28 -8.30 -28.83
CA GLN A 65 18.03 -7.42 -29.96
C GLN A 65 19.34 -6.88 -30.54
N PHE A 66 19.44 -6.88 -31.87
CA PHE A 66 20.62 -6.38 -32.57
C PHE A 66 20.81 -4.88 -32.32
N LYS A 67 22.01 -4.49 -31.87
CA LYS A 67 22.38 -3.10 -31.59
C LYS A 67 23.24 -2.51 -32.70
N LYS A 68 24.32 -3.22 -33.08
CA LYS A 68 25.27 -2.75 -34.09
C LYS A 68 26.15 -3.89 -34.61
N ALA A 69 26.76 -3.67 -35.75
CA ALA A 69 27.83 -4.51 -36.27
C ALA A 69 29.11 -3.69 -36.49
N SER A 70 30.25 -4.32 -36.22
CA SER A 70 31.57 -3.74 -36.44
C SER A 70 32.52 -4.72 -37.11
N ALA A 71 33.49 -4.18 -37.83
CA ALA A 71 34.52 -4.96 -38.52
C ALA A 71 35.91 -4.56 -37.99
N LYS A 72 36.81 -5.55 -37.87
CA LYS A 72 38.21 -5.40 -37.50
C LYS A 72 39.07 -6.34 -38.36
N GLY A 73 40.29 -5.95 -38.74
CA GLY A 73 41.15 -6.80 -39.58
C GLY A 73 40.83 -6.73 -41.08
N TYR A 74 40.33 -5.59 -41.57
CA TYR A 74 40.02 -5.35 -42.98
C TYR A 74 41.12 -4.55 -43.68
N SER A 75 41.12 -4.50 -45.02
CA SER A 75 42.05 -3.65 -45.77
C SER A 75 41.38 -2.34 -46.22
N ASP A 76 42.18 -1.30 -46.44
CA ASP A 76 41.71 0.00 -46.92
C ASP A 76 41.08 -0.15 -48.32
N PHE A 77 39.83 0.30 -48.46
CA PHE A 77 39.14 0.27 -49.75
C PHE A 77 39.83 1.17 -50.80
N GLN A 78 40.33 2.35 -50.40
CA GLN A 78 40.83 3.36 -51.34
C GLN A 78 42.24 3.05 -51.87
N LYS A 79 43.05 2.32 -51.10
CA LYS A 79 44.46 2.07 -51.45
C LYS A 79 44.68 0.87 -52.36
N GLN A 80 43.64 0.08 -52.62
CA GLN A 80 43.69 -1.15 -53.41
C GLN A 80 44.74 -2.20 -52.95
N ASP A 81 45.29 -2.05 -51.74
CA ASP A 81 46.29 -2.93 -51.14
C ASP A 81 45.60 -3.99 -50.26
N TYR A 82 45.81 -5.27 -50.57
CA TYR A 82 45.21 -6.41 -49.86
C TYR A 82 46.13 -7.02 -48.80
N GLU A 83 47.41 -6.61 -48.75
CA GLU A 83 48.39 -7.17 -47.80
C GLU A 83 48.45 -6.35 -46.52
N ASN A 84 48.02 -5.09 -46.56
CA ASN A 84 47.99 -4.22 -45.39
C ASN A 84 46.66 -4.34 -44.62
N ILE A 85 46.73 -4.96 -43.44
CA ILE A 85 45.59 -5.22 -42.56
C ILE A 85 45.40 -4.08 -41.55
N ILE A 86 44.20 -3.50 -41.53
CA ILE A 86 43.77 -2.49 -40.57
C ILE A 86 43.05 -3.19 -39.41
N ASP A 87 43.69 -3.20 -38.26
CA ASP A 87 43.17 -3.78 -37.02
C ASP A 87 42.47 -2.73 -36.13
N VAL A 88 41.69 -1.83 -36.74
CA VAL A 88 40.90 -0.79 -36.05
C VAL A 88 39.42 -1.10 -36.24
N GLU A 89 38.72 -1.30 -35.13
CA GLU A 89 37.28 -1.57 -35.14
C GLU A 89 36.50 -0.38 -35.70
N ARG A 90 35.62 -0.63 -36.68
CA ARG A 90 34.71 0.37 -37.24
C ARG A 90 33.32 -0.21 -37.44
N ASN A 91 32.30 0.59 -37.12
CA ASN A 91 30.92 0.20 -37.35
C ASN A 91 30.60 0.26 -38.85
N PHE A 92 29.66 -0.56 -39.28
CA PHE A 92 29.14 -0.49 -40.64
C PHE A 92 27.65 -0.80 -40.65
N THR A 93 26.92 -0.23 -41.60
CA THR A 93 25.47 -0.36 -41.75
C THR A 93 25.10 -1.27 -42.92
N ASN A 94 25.96 -1.34 -43.92
CA ASN A 94 25.70 -2.06 -45.16
C ASN A 94 26.95 -2.82 -45.61
N LEU A 95 26.69 -3.86 -46.40
CA LEU A 95 27.69 -4.63 -47.10
C LEU A 95 27.44 -4.53 -48.59
N ILE A 96 28.49 -4.39 -49.38
CA ILE A 96 28.41 -4.62 -50.81
C ILE A 96 29.12 -5.93 -51.12
N VAL A 97 28.47 -6.82 -51.88
CA VAL A 97 28.97 -8.15 -52.22
C VAL A 97 28.97 -8.30 -53.73
N TRP A 98 30.13 -8.42 -54.36
CA TRP A 98 30.22 -8.58 -55.81
C TRP A 98 31.33 -9.54 -56.22
N GLN A 99 31.25 -9.98 -57.47
CA GLN A 99 32.27 -10.79 -58.13
C GLN A 99 33.01 -9.93 -59.15
N SER A 100 34.33 -10.07 -59.21
CA SER A 100 35.13 -9.55 -60.31
C SER A 100 35.37 -10.66 -61.35
N ASN A 101 35.47 -10.30 -62.62
CA ASN A 101 35.80 -11.26 -63.69
C ASN A 101 37.27 -11.73 -63.62
N THR A 102 38.10 -11.08 -62.79
CA THR A 102 39.54 -11.32 -62.69
C THR A 102 40.02 -11.57 -61.25
N GLU A 103 39.15 -11.43 -60.25
CA GLU A 103 39.51 -11.58 -58.83
C GLU A 103 38.46 -12.42 -58.07
N PRO A 104 38.83 -13.09 -56.97
CA PRO A 104 37.86 -13.81 -56.14
C PRO A 104 36.88 -12.85 -55.45
N TYR A 105 35.77 -13.40 -54.94
CA TYR A 105 34.68 -12.66 -54.27
C TYR A 105 35.16 -11.68 -53.19
N GLN A 106 34.47 -10.53 -53.07
CA GLN A 106 34.86 -9.42 -52.17
C GLN A 106 33.69 -8.90 -51.34
N TYR A 107 34.00 -8.49 -50.11
CA TYR A 107 33.11 -7.72 -49.23
C TYR A 107 33.58 -6.26 -49.16
N GLN A 108 32.64 -5.31 -49.16
CA GLN A 108 32.89 -3.90 -48.80
C GLN A 108 32.06 -3.54 -47.58
N TYR A 109 32.69 -2.95 -46.56
CA TYR A 109 32.02 -2.36 -45.41
C TYR A 109 31.64 -0.92 -45.70
N VAL A 110 30.37 -0.59 -45.48
CA VAL A 110 29.81 0.72 -45.77
C VAL A 110 29.18 1.30 -44.51
N GLU A 111 29.56 2.53 -44.17
CA GLU A 111 28.95 3.33 -43.11
C GLU A 111 28.50 4.66 -43.72
N ASN A 112 27.20 5.00 -43.63
CA ASN A 112 26.65 6.25 -44.17
C ASN A 112 27.04 6.53 -45.64
N ASN A 113 26.94 5.51 -46.50
CA ASN A 113 27.37 5.51 -47.91
C ASN A 113 28.88 5.61 -48.15
N ASN A 114 29.71 5.72 -47.11
CA ASN A 114 31.16 5.75 -47.22
C ASN A 114 31.74 4.33 -47.15
N LYS A 115 32.48 3.95 -48.19
CA LYS A 115 33.20 2.67 -48.26
C LYS A 115 34.55 2.84 -47.59
N PHE A 116 34.73 2.23 -46.42
CA PHE A 116 35.95 2.44 -45.63
C PHE A 116 36.86 1.21 -45.58
N GLY A 117 36.31 0.02 -45.79
CA GLY A 117 37.06 -1.22 -45.66
C GLY A 117 36.56 -2.28 -46.64
N ARG A 118 37.45 -3.23 -46.95
CA ARG A 118 37.12 -4.39 -47.78
C ARG A 118 37.88 -5.62 -47.32
N ASP A 119 37.37 -6.78 -47.70
CA ASP A 119 38.02 -8.06 -47.44
C ASP A 119 37.96 -8.97 -48.68
N ARG A 120 39.02 -9.77 -48.85
CA ARG A 120 39.18 -10.69 -49.99
C ARG A 120 38.92 -12.11 -49.52
N ILE A 121 38.09 -12.84 -50.27
CA ILE A 121 37.87 -14.26 -50.03
C ILE A 121 38.94 -15.05 -50.78
N ASN A 122 39.87 -15.67 -50.06
CA ASN A 122 40.85 -16.57 -50.66
C ASN A 122 40.33 -18.00 -50.63
N ARG A 123 40.47 -18.74 -51.73
CA ARG A 123 40.15 -20.17 -51.82
C ARG A 123 41.43 -20.97 -51.66
N ASP A 124 41.49 -21.80 -50.62
CA ASP A 124 42.54 -22.81 -50.42
C ASP A 124 41.88 -24.20 -50.34
N GLY A 125 42.01 -24.99 -51.40
CA GLY A 125 41.28 -26.25 -51.56
C GLY A 125 39.75 -26.06 -51.59
N ASP A 126 39.05 -26.74 -50.67
CA ASP A 126 37.59 -26.63 -50.45
C ASP A 126 37.23 -25.61 -49.35
N THR A 127 38.22 -24.88 -48.83
CA THR A 127 38.06 -23.89 -47.76
C THR A 127 38.21 -22.47 -48.29
N TYR A 128 37.33 -21.58 -47.82
CA TYR A 128 37.36 -20.15 -48.09
C TYR A 128 37.78 -19.40 -46.82
N ASN A 129 38.79 -18.53 -46.92
CA ASN A 129 39.35 -17.77 -45.80
C ASN A 129 39.29 -16.26 -46.08
N ASN A 130 39.04 -15.48 -45.04
CA ASN A 130 39.02 -14.01 -45.06
C ASN A 130 39.74 -13.47 -43.80
N HIS A 131 40.15 -12.20 -43.78
CA HIS A 131 40.94 -11.65 -42.66
C HIS A 131 40.11 -10.87 -41.64
N ALA A 132 38.97 -10.32 -42.05
CA ALA A 132 38.17 -9.49 -41.17
C ALA A 132 37.32 -10.31 -40.20
N THR A 133 37.38 -9.92 -38.93
CA THR A 133 36.45 -10.36 -37.88
C THR A 133 35.28 -9.39 -37.81
N ILE A 134 34.06 -9.93 -37.84
CA ILE A 134 32.83 -9.17 -37.74
C ILE A 134 32.21 -9.42 -36.37
N THR A 135 31.88 -8.36 -35.64
CA THR A 135 31.21 -8.48 -34.33
C THR A 135 29.80 -7.93 -34.43
N PHE A 136 28.81 -8.77 -34.17
CA PHE A 136 27.43 -8.36 -33.95
C PHE A 136 27.22 -8.20 -32.44
N VAL A 137 26.84 -7.00 -32.02
CA VAL A 137 26.53 -6.68 -30.63
C VAL A 137 25.02 -6.69 -30.46
N TYR A 138 24.56 -7.41 -29.43
CA TYR A 138 23.16 -7.50 -29.06
C TYR A 138 22.91 -6.98 -27.64
N THR A 139 21.71 -6.47 -27.40
CA THR A 139 21.24 -6.05 -26.07
C THR A 139 20.22 -7.06 -25.58
N LYS A 140 20.32 -7.49 -24.31
CA LYS A 140 19.33 -8.38 -23.70
C LYS A 140 17.98 -7.65 -23.62
N VAL A 141 16.93 -8.29 -24.12
CA VAL A 141 15.56 -7.79 -24.09
C VAL A 141 14.92 -8.23 -22.78
N THR A 142 14.55 -7.26 -21.94
CA THR A 142 13.67 -7.52 -20.80
C THR A 142 12.25 -7.74 -21.34
N PRO A 143 11.58 -8.84 -20.98
CA PRO A 143 10.16 -9.02 -21.30
C PRO A 143 9.33 -7.86 -20.74
N LEU A 144 8.18 -7.61 -21.37
CA LEU A 144 7.19 -6.72 -20.79
C LEU A 144 6.62 -7.38 -19.53
N THR A 145 6.32 -6.57 -18.51
CA THR A 145 5.72 -7.02 -17.26
C THR A 145 4.32 -6.45 -17.16
N GLU A 146 3.35 -7.32 -16.93
CA GLU A 146 1.96 -6.94 -16.74
C GLU A 146 1.73 -6.45 -15.30
N VAL A 147 0.76 -5.56 -15.15
CA VAL A 147 0.24 -5.08 -13.88
C VAL A 147 -1.09 -5.76 -13.64
N GLU A 148 -1.33 -6.22 -12.41
CA GLU A 148 -2.63 -6.77 -12.04
C GLU A 148 -3.71 -5.68 -12.11
N THR A 149 -4.86 -6.04 -12.69
CA THR A 149 -5.96 -5.10 -12.93
C THR A 149 -7.29 -5.63 -12.43
N VAL A 150 -8.17 -4.69 -12.10
CA VAL A 150 -9.50 -4.92 -11.56
C VAL A 150 -10.43 -5.42 -12.67
N ASP A 151 -11.23 -6.46 -12.38
CA ASP A 151 -12.45 -6.74 -13.11
C ASP A 151 -13.47 -5.64 -12.79
N SER A 152 -13.44 -4.55 -13.57
CA SER A 152 -14.25 -3.37 -13.33
C SER A 152 -15.74 -3.62 -13.61
N GLN A 153 -16.05 -4.57 -14.50
CA GLN A 153 -17.42 -4.95 -14.83
C GLN A 153 -18.11 -5.60 -13.63
N GLN A 154 -17.41 -6.43 -12.85
CA GLN A 154 -17.92 -7.01 -11.60
C GLN A 154 -18.44 -5.95 -10.61
N TYR A 155 -17.85 -4.74 -10.63
CA TYR A 155 -18.24 -3.63 -9.76
C TYR A 155 -19.22 -2.64 -10.42
N GLY A 156 -19.64 -2.89 -11.66
CA GLY A 156 -20.58 -2.04 -12.39
C GLY A 156 -19.96 -0.91 -13.20
N VAL A 157 -18.66 -0.96 -13.47
CA VAL A 157 -17.97 -0.04 -14.38
C VAL A 157 -17.83 -0.69 -15.76
N ASN A 158 -18.55 -0.15 -16.74
CA ASN A 158 -18.52 -0.64 -18.13
C ASN A 158 -17.66 0.26 -19.01
N ILE A 159 -16.84 -0.34 -19.87
CA ILE A 159 -15.98 0.36 -20.84
C ILE A 159 -16.35 -0.12 -22.25
N GLN A 160 -16.70 0.81 -23.13
CA GLN A 160 -17.04 0.52 -24.52
C GLN A 160 -15.98 1.13 -25.45
N MET A 161 -15.48 0.34 -26.39
CA MET A 161 -14.41 0.72 -27.30
C MET A 161 -14.92 0.93 -28.72
N PHE A 162 -14.45 2.02 -29.33
CA PHE A 162 -14.78 2.42 -30.70
C PHE A 162 -13.49 2.67 -31.49
N ASP A 163 -13.49 2.32 -32.77
CA ASP A 163 -12.37 2.52 -33.70
C ASP A 163 -12.91 3.08 -35.01
N TYR A 164 -12.27 4.14 -35.52
CA TYR A 164 -12.75 4.91 -36.66
C TYR A 164 -11.81 4.72 -37.85
N ASP A 165 -12.33 4.14 -38.94
CA ASP A 165 -11.53 3.78 -40.14
C ASP A 165 -11.00 5.00 -40.94
N GLN A 166 -11.45 6.22 -40.61
CA GLN A 166 -11.02 7.48 -41.22
C GLN A 166 -11.12 8.60 -40.18
N ALA A 167 -10.32 9.66 -40.38
CA ALA A 167 -10.42 10.87 -39.58
C ALA A 167 -11.89 11.31 -39.57
N ILE A 168 -12.52 11.31 -38.40
CA ILE A 168 -13.99 11.27 -38.25
C ILE A 168 -14.65 12.18 -39.30
N PRO A 169 -15.29 11.60 -40.34
CA PRO A 169 -15.65 12.34 -41.54
C PRO A 169 -16.54 13.55 -41.23
N GLY A 170 -15.94 14.74 -41.25
CA GLY A 170 -16.65 16.01 -41.15
C GLY A 170 -17.01 16.50 -39.74
N LEU A 171 -16.43 15.98 -38.66
CA LEU A 171 -16.52 16.62 -37.34
C LEU A 171 -15.47 17.74 -37.25
N ASN A 172 -15.76 18.91 -37.84
CA ASN A 172 -14.80 20.03 -37.93
C ASN A 172 -14.84 20.94 -36.70
N TRP A 173 -14.96 20.39 -35.48
CA TRP A 173 -15.06 21.14 -34.21
C TRP A 173 -13.73 21.74 -33.74
N GLY A 174 -12.97 22.25 -34.72
CA GLY A 174 -11.61 22.74 -34.57
C GLY A 174 -10.59 21.91 -35.34
N GLY A 175 -9.50 22.59 -35.72
CA GLY A 175 -8.19 21.97 -35.96
C GLY A 175 -7.17 22.57 -34.98
N TYR A 176 -5.96 22.01 -34.94
CA TYR A 176 -4.76 22.74 -34.54
C TYR A 176 -4.68 23.99 -35.43
N GLY A 177 -5.23 25.12 -34.95
CA GLY A 177 -5.35 26.33 -35.76
C GLY A 177 -3.97 26.78 -36.18
N ASN A 178 -3.67 26.75 -37.48
CA ASN A 178 -2.39 27.12 -38.07
C ASN A 178 -1.89 28.47 -37.48
N GLY A 179 -1.04 28.42 -36.46
CA GLY A 179 -0.41 29.59 -35.83
C GLY A 179 -1.33 30.57 -35.10
N THR A 180 -2.48 30.16 -34.57
CA THR A 180 -3.37 31.06 -33.80
C THR A 180 -3.07 31.06 -32.29
N ALA A 181 -3.39 32.16 -31.59
CA ALA A 181 -3.14 32.32 -30.14
C ALA A 181 -3.91 31.34 -29.22
N ASN A 182 -4.81 30.52 -29.77
CA ASN A 182 -5.66 29.55 -29.05
C ASN A 182 -5.35 28.09 -29.43
N GLU A 183 -4.22 27.81 -30.08
CA GLU A 183 -3.77 26.44 -30.34
C GLU A 183 -3.57 25.67 -29.02
N GLY A 184 -4.10 24.46 -28.92
CA GLY A 184 -3.97 23.61 -27.74
C GLY A 184 -4.95 23.89 -26.60
N LYS A 185 -5.90 24.82 -26.76
CA LYS A 185 -6.91 25.14 -25.74
C LYS A 185 -8.19 24.32 -25.85
N ILE A 186 -8.83 24.07 -24.72
CA ILE A 186 -10.16 23.47 -24.62
C ILE A 186 -11.20 24.32 -25.39
N LYS A 187 -12.17 23.65 -26.04
CA LYS A 187 -13.30 24.26 -26.75
C LYS A 187 -14.61 23.71 -26.20
N GLN A 188 -15.16 24.43 -25.23
CA GLN A 188 -16.44 24.08 -24.60
C GLN A 188 -17.65 24.41 -25.48
N GLY A 189 -18.78 23.76 -25.18
CA GLY A 189 -20.09 23.98 -25.79
C GLY A 189 -20.24 23.37 -27.18
N LEU A 190 -19.46 22.32 -27.49
CA LEU A 190 -19.59 21.52 -28.71
C LEU A 190 -20.78 20.57 -28.66
N VAL A 191 -21.06 20.02 -27.47
CA VAL A 191 -22.23 19.17 -27.19
C VAL A 191 -23.24 19.92 -26.34
N GLN A 192 -24.50 19.49 -26.40
CA GLN A 192 -25.59 20.04 -25.62
C GLN A 192 -25.38 19.72 -24.13
N ARG A 193 -26.05 20.47 -23.27
CA ARG A 193 -25.97 20.30 -21.81
C ARG A 193 -26.65 19.02 -21.31
N LYS A 194 -27.40 18.31 -22.16
CA LYS A 194 -28.05 17.05 -21.84
C LYS A 194 -27.77 15.99 -22.89
N LEU A 195 -27.68 14.74 -22.45
CA LEU A 195 -27.76 13.58 -23.33
C LEU A 195 -29.18 13.45 -23.90
N ASN A 196 -29.32 12.72 -25.01
CA ASN A 196 -30.63 12.27 -25.49
C ASN A 196 -31.18 11.11 -24.61
N ASP A 197 -32.40 10.63 -24.92
CA ASP A 197 -33.05 9.53 -24.20
C ASP A 197 -32.28 8.19 -24.28
N GLU A 198 -31.39 8.04 -25.26
CA GLU A 198 -30.50 6.88 -25.42
C GLU A 198 -29.20 7.04 -24.60
N GLY A 199 -29.01 8.19 -23.95
CA GLY A 199 -27.83 8.52 -23.18
C GLY A 199 -26.59 8.78 -24.03
N ILE A 200 -26.77 9.39 -25.20
CA ILE A 200 -25.74 9.75 -26.18
C ILE A 200 -25.57 11.28 -26.25
N PRO A 201 -24.34 11.81 -26.37
CA PRO A 201 -24.11 13.24 -26.55
C PRO A 201 -24.78 13.75 -27.83
N VAL A 202 -25.29 14.98 -27.76
CA VAL A 202 -25.96 15.65 -28.88
C VAL A 202 -25.16 16.88 -29.28
N SER A 203 -24.98 17.10 -30.57
CA SER A 203 -24.28 18.29 -31.06
C SER A 203 -25.03 19.57 -30.71
N ASN A 204 -24.30 20.56 -30.18
CA ASN A 204 -24.80 21.91 -29.93
C ASN A 204 -24.45 22.88 -31.07
N LYS A 205 -23.84 22.39 -32.16
CA LYS A 205 -23.41 23.21 -33.29
C LYS A 205 -23.69 22.57 -34.63
N THR A 206 -23.91 23.40 -35.63
CA THR A 206 -23.87 22.98 -37.03
C THR A 206 -22.48 23.23 -37.59
N GLU A 207 -21.68 22.18 -37.73
CA GLU A 207 -20.31 22.27 -38.22
C GLU A 207 -19.88 20.99 -38.95
N GLY A 208 -19.34 21.16 -40.15
CA GLY A 208 -19.06 20.04 -41.08
C GLY A 208 -20.30 19.19 -41.38
N ASN A 209 -20.22 17.89 -41.12
CA ASN A 209 -21.30 16.93 -41.38
C ASN A 209 -22.33 16.84 -40.24
N TYR A 210 -22.05 17.44 -39.09
CA TYR A 210 -22.94 17.40 -37.95
C TYR A 210 -23.86 18.63 -37.92
N ARG A 211 -25.10 18.42 -37.48
CA ARG A 211 -26.12 19.46 -37.30
C ARG A 211 -26.40 19.64 -35.82
N GLU A 212 -26.77 20.85 -35.43
CA GLU A 212 -27.28 21.10 -34.08
C GLU A 212 -28.50 20.19 -33.81
N GLY A 213 -28.53 19.53 -32.65
CA GLY A 213 -29.54 18.54 -32.30
C GLY A 213 -29.28 17.12 -32.82
N GLN A 214 -28.22 16.89 -33.59
CA GLN A 214 -27.84 15.55 -34.04
C GLN A 214 -27.07 14.79 -32.95
N ALA A 215 -27.54 13.59 -32.60
CA ALA A 215 -26.84 12.70 -31.67
C ALA A 215 -25.60 12.05 -32.30
N LEU A 216 -24.59 11.80 -31.47
CA LEU A 216 -23.27 11.29 -31.87
C LEU A 216 -23.25 9.75 -31.94
N ASN A 217 -24.32 9.14 -32.47
CA ASN A 217 -24.50 7.68 -32.50
C ASN A 217 -23.32 6.95 -33.18
N ALA A 218 -22.78 7.51 -34.27
CA ALA A 218 -21.65 6.92 -34.98
C ALA A 218 -20.36 6.87 -34.13
N ASN A 219 -20.24 7.73 -33.13
CA ASN A 219 -19.05 7.86 -32.29
C ASN A 219 -19.14 7.06 -30.99
N PHE A 220 -20.33 7.02 -30.38
CA PHE A 220 -20.50 6.56 -28.99
C PHE A 220 -21.71 5.65 -28.76
N SER A 221 -22.35 5.13 -29.81
CA SER A 221 -23.47 4.19 -29.68
C SER A 221 -23.18 2.87 -30.39
N THR A 222 -23.72 1.79 -29.86
CA THR A 222 -23.71 0.46 -30.50
C THR A 222 -24.59 0.43 -31.76
N LYS A 223 -25.48 1.42 -31.93
CA LYS A 223 -26.37 1.56 -33.09
C LYS A 223 -26.20 2.91 -33.79
N THR A 224 -26.39 2.93 -35.10
CA THR A 224 -26.49 4.19 -35.88
C THR A 224 -27.82 4.89 -35.61
N ALA A 225 -27.97 6.13 -36.07
CA ALA A 225 -29.23 6.89 -35.95
C ALA A 225 -30.42 6.18 -36.64
N GLU A 226 -30.17 5.30 -37.61
CA GLU A 226 -31.18 4.47 -38.27
C GLU A 226 -31.43 3.12 -37.57
N GLY A 227 -30.84 2.89 -36.39
CA GLY A 227 -31.02 1.66 -35.60
C GLY A 227 -30.22 0.44 -36.10
N LYS A 228 -29.26 0.62 -37.01
CA LYS A 228 -28.37 -0.46 -37.50
C LYS A 228 -27.17 -0.64 -36.58
N ASP A 229 -26.51 -1.80 -36.61
CA ASP A 229 -25.23 -2.00 -35.90
C ASP A 229 -24.19 -0.96 -36.35
N ASN A 230 -23.53 -0.33 -35.38
CA ASN A 230 -22.48 0.63 -35.65
C ASN A 230 -21.15 -0.11 -35.90
N SER A 231 -20.59 0.00 -37.10
CA SER A 231 -19.31 -0.62 -37.46
C SER A 231 -18.11 -0.08 -36.68
N ASN A 232 -18.23 1.13 -36.11
CA ASN A 232 -17.19 1.73 -35.30
C ASN A 232 -17.14 1.12 -33.89
N TYR A 233 -18.23 0.56 -33.38
CA TYR A 233 -18.25 -0.13 -32.09
C TYR A 233 -17.53 -1.47 -32.20
N LYS A 234 -16.51 -1.70 -31.37
CA LYS A 234 -15.67 -2.90 -31.42
C LYS A 234 -15.90 -3.86 -30.26
N GLY A 235 -16.48 -3.39 -29.15
CA GLY A 235 -16.89 -4.25 -28.04
C GLY A 235 -16.82 -3.56 -26.69
N GLU A 236 -17.17 -4.32 -25.66
CA GLU A 236 -16.90 -3.96 -24.27
C GLU A 236 -15.49 -4.43 -23.90
N ALA A 237 -14.83 -3.64 -23.06
CA ALA A 237 -13.51 -3.89 -22.52
C ALA A 237 -13.58 -3.92 -20.99
N ASN A 238 -12.61 -4.57 -20.38
CA ASN A 238 -12.48 -4.65 -18.94
C ASN A 238 -10.97 -4.76 -18.58
N HIS A 239 -10.60 -4.85 -17.30
CA HIS A 239 -9.21 -4.97 -16.84
C HIS A 239 -8.29 -3.76 -17.16
N LEU A 240 -8.83 -2.53 -17.24
CA LEU A 240 -8.02 -1.30 -17.46
C LEU A 240 -7.38 -0.74 -16.19
N PHE A 241 -8.06 -0.85 -15.05
CA PHE A 241 -7.68 -0.15 -13.82
C PHE A 241 -6.79 -1.02 -12.92
N ARG A 242 -5.81 -0.40 -12.26
CA ARG A 242 -4.83 -1.10 -11.41
C ARG A 242 -5.42 -1.68 -10.14
N GLN A 243 -5.08 -2.93 -9.85
CA GLN A 243 -5.56 -3.65 -8.66
C GLN A 243 -4.97 -3.11 -7.35
N ASP A 244 -3.70 -2.70 -7.32
CA ASP A 244 -3.06 -2.18 -6.11
C ASP A 244 -3.75 -0.90 -5.61
N LYS A 245 -4.11 0.00 -6.53
CA LYS A 245 -4.86 1.23 -6.22
C LYS A 245 -6.29 0.97 -5.79
N PHE A 246 -6.92 -0.05 -6.36
CA PHE A 246 -8.23 -0.48 -5.90
C PHE A 246 -8.18 -1.10 -4.50
N ASN A 247 -7.14 -1.89 -4.18
CA ASN A 247 -6.99 -2.51 -2.87
C ASN A 247 -6.74 -1.49 -1.74
N GLU A 248 -6.06 -0.37 -2.03
CA GLU A 248 -5.77 0.70 -1.06
C GLU A 248 -7.06 1.35 -0.53
N ASN A 249 -7.97 1.77 -1.41
CA ASN A 249 -9.15 2.57 -1.03
C ASN A 249 -10.33 2.45 -2.02
N GLN A 250 -10.41 1.38 -2.80
CA GLN A 250 -11.38 1.18 -3.89
C GLN A 250 -11.37 2.30 -4.94
N THR A 251 -10.18 2.80 -5.27
CA THR A 251 -10.00 3.75 -6.38
C THR A 251 -9.74 3.02 -7.68
N PHE A 252 -10.58 3.26 -8.69
CA PHE A 252 -10.29 2.90 -10.08
C PHE A 252 -9.23 3.88 -10.60
N TYR A 253 -8.06 3.36 -10.97
CA TYR A 253 -6.92 4.18 -11.40
C TYR A 253 -6.23 3.60 -12.63
N TYR A 254 -6.12 4.41 -13.68
CA TYR A 254 -5.27 4.17 -14.83
C TYR A 254 -4.55 5.46 -15.22
N SER A 255 -3.30 5.36 -15.67
CA SER A 255 -2.52 6.49 -16.17
C SER A 255 -1.55 6.04 -17.24
N SER A 256 -1.65 6.60 -18.45
CA SER A 256 -0.68 6.37 -19.53
C SER A 256 0.71 6.92 -19.23
N PHE A 257 0.85 7.75 -18.19
CA PHE A 257 2.14 8.26 -17.70
C PHE A 257 2.82 7.27 -16.74
N GLU A 258 2.06 6.30 -16.24
CA GLU A 258 2.51 5.23 -15.33
C GLU A 258 2.60 3.88 -16.04
N ASN A 259 1.68 3.60 -16.95
CA ASN A 259 1.50 2.29 -17.56
C ASN A 259 1.21 2.40 -19.06
N TYR A 260 1.23 1.28 -19.76
CA TYR A 260 0.77 1.18 -21.13
C TYR A 260 -0.35 0.15 -21.23
N ALA A 261 -1.55 0.59 -21.62
CA ALA A 261 -2.67 -0.31 -21.86
C ALA A 261 -2.79 -0.63 -23.36
N TYR A 262 -2.82 -1.92 -23.67
CA TYR A 262 -3.20 -2.45 -24.98
C TYR A 262 -4.53 -3.19 -24.86
N TRP A 263 -5.47 -2.90 -25.74
CA TRP A 263 -6.77 -3.59 -25.75
C TRP A 263 -6.69 -4.79 -26.70
N ASN A 264 -6.86 -6.00 -26.16
CA ASN A 264 -6.74 -7.24 -26.95
C ASN A 264 -7.83 -7.35 -28.03
N GLY A 265 -8.97 -6.68 -27.83
CA GLY A 265 -10.03 -6.56 -28.83
C GLY A 265 -9.67 -5.71 -30.05
N ALA A 266 -8.51 -5.04 -30.04
CA ALA A 266 -7.97 -4.37 -31.22
C ALA A 266 -7.59 -5.35 -32.33
N ASP A 267 -7.25 -6.60 -32.02
CA ASP A 267 -7.13 -7.66 -33.02
C ASP A 267 -8.53 -8.21 -33.32
N PRO A 268 -9.06 -8.05 -34.54
CA PRO A 268 -10.38 -8.58 -34.90
C PRO A 268 -10.51 -10.10 -34.79
N GLN A 269 -9.39 -10.83 -34.71
CA GLN A 269 -9.36 -12.27 -34.49
C GLN A 269 -9.32 -12.66 -33.01
N SER A 270 -9.03 -11.72 -32.10
CA SER A 270 -9.00 -12.00 -30.68
C SER A 270 -10.41 -12.25 -30.15
N GLN A 271 -10.55 -13.32 -29.37
CA GLN A 271 -11.75 -13.57 -28.56
C GLN A 271 -11.64 -12.88 -27.19
N ASP A 272 -10.42 -12.55 -26.79
CA ASP A 272 -10.14 -11.79 -25.58
C ASP A 272 -10.30 -10.29 -25.88
N LYS A 273 -11.22 -9.65 -25.17
CA LYS A 273 -11.50 -8.21 -25.27
C LYS A 273 -11.09 -7.46 -24.01
N GLU A 274 -10.15 -8.02 -23.25
CA GLU A 274 -9.58 -7.39 -22.07
C GLU A 274 -8.45 -6.42 -22.41
N PHE A 275 -8.19 -5.48 -21.51
CA PHE A 275 -6.95 -4.72 -21.53
C PHE A 275 -5.82 -5.55 -20.91
N THR A 276 -4.68 -5.59 -21.60
CA THR A 276 -3.40 -5.94 -20.99
C THR A 276 -2.68 -4.64 -20.63
N VAL A 277 -2.43 -4.44 -19.33
CA VAL A 277 -1.76 -3.24 -18.81
C VAL A 277 -0.33 -3.60 -18.42
N TYR A 278 0.64 -2.90 -19.00
CA TYR A 278 2.06 -3.09 -18.73
C TYR A 278 2.60 -2.03 -17.77
N ASP A 279 3.60 -2.40 -16.97
CA ASP A 279 4.36 -1.48 -16.10
C ASP A 279 5.18 -0.46 -16.94
N GLN A 280 5.56 -0.88 -18.15
CA GLN A 280 6.28 -0.03 -19.09
C GLN A 280 5.37 1.01 -19.73
N ILE A 281 5.97 2.10 -20.22
CA ILE A 281 5.28 3.17 -20.94
C ILE A 281 5.68 3.23 -22.42
N GLY A 282 4.72 3.58 -23.27
CA GLY A 282 4.86 3.62 -24.72
C GLY A 282 4.77 5.02 -25.31
N THR A 283 5.31 5.21 -26.51
CA THR A 283 5.20 6.44 -27.28
C THR A 283 5.07 6.15 -28.78
N PRO A 284 4.22 6.87 -29.51
CA PRO A 284 3.93 6.53 -30.90
C PRO A 284 4.93 7.06 -31.92
N LYS A 285 5.82 8.00 -31.55
CA LYS A 285 6.80 8.63 -32.46
C LYS A 285 8.20 8.78 -31.85
N ASN A 286 9.19 8.82 -32.73
CA ASN A 286 10.61 9.11 -32.40
C ASN A 286 10.93 10.60 -32.56
N GLU A 287 9.95 11.39 -32.99
CA GLU A 287 10.10 12.84 -33.18
C GLU A 287 10.45 13.51 -31.84
N ASN A 288 11.27 14.55 -31.91
CA ASN A 288 11.73 15.28 -30.74
C ASN A 288 10.68 16.32 -30.26
N ALA A 289 9.50 15.85 -29.88
CA ALA A 289 8.43 16.66 -29.30
C ALA A 289 8.19 16.28 -27.83
N TYR A 290 7.76 17.24 -27.01
CA TYR A 290 7.66 17.02 -25.56
C TYR A 290 6.63 15.92 -25.19
N PHE A 291 5.52 15.83 -25.92
CA PHE A 291 4.48 14.81 -25.72
C PHE A 291 4.92 13.39 -26.13
N TYR A 292 6.01 13.24 -26.89
CA TYR A 292 6.66 11.94 -27.17
C TYR A 292 7.76 11.58 -26.18
N LYS A 293 7.97 12.40 -25.15
CA LYS A 293 8.95 12.19 -24.08
C LYS A 293 8.27 11.85 -22.76
N ARG A 294 7.13 11.16 -22.87
CA ARG A 294 6.30 10.62 -21.79
C ARG A 294 5.44 9.50 -22.34
N GLY A 295 4.80 8.74 -21.46
CA GLY A 295 3.87 7.70 -21.88
C GLY A 295 2.65 8.27 -22.62
N ASN A 296 2.06 7.45 -23.50
CA ASN A 296 0.92 7.77 -24.35
C ASN A 296 -0.10 6.61 -24.30
N PHE A 297 -1.38 6.91 -24.45
CA PHE A 297 -2.48 5.94 -24.49
C PHE A 297 -2.80 5.54 -25.94
N MET A 298 -2.31 4.39 -26.38
CA MET A 298 -2.51 3.93 -27.76
C MET A 298 -3.12 2.52 -27.74
N PRO A 299 -4.40 2.38 -27.34
CA PRO A 299 -5.00 1.08 -26.99
C PRO A 299 -5.09 0.11 -28.17
N TYR A 300 -5.07 0.60 -29.41
CA TYR A 300 -5.09 -0.22 -30.63
C TYR A 300 -3.70 -0.59 -31.16
N ASN A 301 -2.63 -0.10 -30.52
CA ASN A 301 -1.26 -0.36 -30.92
C ASN A 301 -0.56 -1.21 -29.85
N PRO A 302 -0.03 -2.39 -30.19
CA PRO A 302 0.76 -3.14 -29.22
C PRO A 302 2.15 -2.52 -29.03
N ILE A 303 2.75 -2.71 -27.86
CA ILE A 303 4.19 -2.56 -27.64
C ILE A 303 4.86 -3.93 -27.60
N VAL A 304 6.14 -3.97 -27.94
CA VAL A 304 6.90 -5.23 -28.00
C VAL A 304 8.22 -5.07 -27.27
N ALA A 305 8.57 -6.08 -26.47
CA ALA A 305 9.81 -6.15 -25.73
C ALA A 305 11.04 -5.81 -26.63
N GLY A 306 11.90 -4.90 -26.17
CA GLY A 306 13.10 -4.45 -26.88
C GLY A 306 12.87 -3.39 -27.97
N LYS A 307 11.63 -3.16 -28.40
CA LYS A 307 11.31 -2.14 -29.42
C LYS A 307 11.20 -0.76 -28.77
N PHE A 308 12.36 -0.18 -28.46
CA PHE A 308 12.42 1.15 -27.84
C PHE A 308 12.31 2.30 -28.84
N SER A 309 11.72 3.39 -28.37
CA SER A 309 11.81 4.70 -28.99
C SER A 309 13.22 5.27 -28.84
N THR A 310 13.59 6.17 -29.75
CA THR A 310 14.78 7.01 -29.57
C THR A 310 14.58 8.08 -28.49
N ASN A 311 13.32 8.36 -28.11
CA ASN A 311 12.99 9.22 -26.99
C ASN A 311 13.16 8.51 -25.64
N ARG A 312 13.15 9.32 -24.58
CA ARG A 312 13.21 8.89 -23.18
C ARG A 312 12.12 9.61 -22.40
N ASN A 313 11.70 9.02 -21.29
CA ASN A 313 10.74 9.66 -20.39
C ASN A 313 11.41 10.84 -19.68
N LEU A 314 11.00 12.05 -20.01
CA LEU A 314 11.59 13.29 -19.51
C LEU A 314 10.53 14.30 -19.08
N ARG A 315 9.25 13.94 -19.18
CA ARG A 315 8.13 14.86 -18.97
C ARG A 315 7.05 14.23 -18.10
N ASP A 316 6.44 15.05 -17.24
CA ASP A 316 5.27 14.67 -16.46
C ASP A 316 3.96 14.81 -17.27
N GLU A 317 2.83 14.52 -16.62
CA GLU A 317 1.48 14.64 -17.19
C GLU A 317 1.13 16.06 -17.66
N ASN A 318 1.72 17.09 -17.04
CA ASN A 318 1.52 18.50 -17.41
C ASN A 318 2.53 19.00 -18.46
N GLY A 319 3.46 18.13 -18.91
CA GLY A 319 4.49 18.49 -19.88
C GLY A 319 5.69 19.24 -19.29
N LYS A 320 5.80 19.31 -17.95
CA LYS A 320 6.98 19.84 -17.26
C LYS A 320 8.11 18.81 -17.31
N LEU A 321 9.36 19.26 -17.23
CA LEU A 321 10.51 18.37 -17.11
C LEU A 321 10.45 17.58 -15.80
N LEU A 322 10.76 16.29 -15.88
CA LEU A 322 11.04 15.46 -14.71
C LEU A 322 12.40 15.84 -14.11
N GLU A 323 12.48 15.86 -12.79
CA GLU A 323 13.74 16.06 -12.05
C GLU A 323 14.61 14.80 -12.13
N GLU A 324 15.94 14.94 -12.07
CA GLU A 324 16.87 13.79 -12.19
C GLU A 324 16.66 12.71 -11.10
N GLY A 325 16.04 13.05 -9.97
CA GLY A 325 15.71 12.12 -8.88
C GLY A 325 14.34 11.45 -9.01
N ASP A 326 13.53 11.78 -10.02
CA ASP A 326 12.26 11.12 -10.26
C ASP A 326 12.50 9.65 -10.65
N ALA A 327 11.72 8.74 -10.07
CA ALA A 327 11.89 7.30 -10.28
C ALA A 327 11.79 6.88 -11.75
N ARG A 328 11.08 7.67 -12.57
CA ARG A 328 10.87 7.41 -14.00
C ARG A 328 11.70 8.31 -14.91
N TYR A 329 12.59 9.14 -14.34
CA TYR A 329 13.46 10.01 -15.13
C TYR A 329 14.34 9.19 -16.07
N ASN A 330 14.37 9.59 -17.34
CA ASN A 330 15.17 9.00 -18.40
C ASN A 330 14.88 7.50 -18.66
N GLU A 331 13.72 7.00 -18.24
CA GLU A 331 13.26 5.66 -18.55
C GLU A 331 13.12 5.45 -20.07
N ALA A 332 13.39 4.23 -20.53
CA ALA A 332 13.22 3.88 -21.93
C ALA A 332 11.73 3.82 -22.30
N LEU A 333 11.33 4.59 -23.31
CA LEU A 333 9.97 4.53 -23.85
C LEU A 333 9.89 3.40 -24.89
N TYR A 334 8.84 2.60 -24.84
CA TYR A 334 8.55 1.60 -25.88
C TYR A 334 7.92 2.26 -27.08
N LYS A 335 8.37 1.91 -28.27
CA LYS A 335 7.80 2.37 -29.51
C LYS A 335 6.57 1.51 -29.82
N THR A 336 5.43 2.15 -30.06
CA THR A 336 4.24 1.44 -30.56
C THR A 336 4.54 0.71 -31.86
N GLN A 337 3.93 -0.46 -32.03
CA GLN A 337 3.97 -1.24 -33.26
C GLN A 337 2.71 -0.98 -34.08
N TRP A 338 2.68 -1.52 -35.29
CA TRP A 338 1.57 -1.38 -36.22
C TRP A 338 0.24 -1.79 -35.55
N ALA A 339 -0.77 -0.93 -35.61
CA ALA A 339 -2.10 -1.25 -35.10
C ALA A 339 -2.76 -2.32 -35.97
N THR A 340 -3.51 -3.21 -35.33
CA THR A 340 -4.22 -4.31 -35.98
C THR A 340 -5.48 -3.85 -36.73
N SER A 341 -6.00 -2.66 -36.41
CA SER A 341 -7.10 -1.97 -37.10
C SER A 341 -6.92 -0.44 -37.03
N GLY A 342 -7.55 0.31 -37.94
CA GLY A 342 -7.49 1.78 -38.01
C GLY A 342 -6.11 2.39 -38.35
N ALA A 343 -5.07 1.56 -38.54
CA ALA A 343 -3.72 2.01 -38.84
C ALA A 343 -3.65 2.72 -40.21
N THR A 344 -3.14 3.95 -40.23
CA THR A 344 -2.86 4.65 -41.48
C THR A 344 -1.36 4.59 -41.83
N PRO A 345 -0.98 4.40 -43.11
CA PRO A 345 0.41 4.43 -43.53
C PRO A 345 1.11 5.77 -43.21
N ASP A 346 0.38 6.87 -43.33
CA ASP A 346 0.89 8.22 -43.10
C ASP A 346 1.25 8.48 -41.62
N GLU A 347 0.65 7.73 -40.70
CA GLU A 347 0.92 7.81 -39.27
C GLU A 347 1.93 6.74 -38.79
N GLY A 348 2.55 6.04 -39.74
CA GLY A 348 3.56 5.01 -39.46
C GLY A 348 2.97 3.76 -38.79
N GLY A 349 1.69 3.46 -39.05
CA GLY A 349 0.98 2.33 -38.46
C GLY A 349 0.35 2.61 -37.10
N ASN A 350 0.35 3.86 -36.63
CA ASN A 350 -0.36 4.26 -35.42
C ASN A 350 -1.84 4.49 -35.70
N ASN A 351 -2.69 4.26 -34.69
CA ASN A 351 -4.10 4.60 -34.72
C ASN A 351 -4.40 5.72 -33.71
N TYR A 352 -4.76 6.89 -34.21
CA TYR A 352 -5.12 8.09 -33.43
C TYR A 352 -6.62 8.42 -33.50
N GLN A 353 -7.45 7.45 -33.88
CA GLN A 353 -8.84 7.69 -34.23
C GLN A 353 -9.71 6.64 -33.54
N PHE A 354 -9.99 6.88 -32.27
CA PHE A 354 -10.77 5.94 -31.45
C PHE A 354 -11.61 6.67 -30.42
N GLY A 355 -12.59 5.95 -29.88
CA GLY A 355 -13.45 6.43 -28.80
C GLY A 355 -13.53 5.43 -27.66
N MET A 356 -13.77 5.95 -26.46
CA MET A 356 -14.01 5.18 -25.26
C MET A 356 -15.19 5.78 -24.51
N VAL A 357 -16.15 4.95 -24.11
CA VAL A 357 -17.22 5.33 -23.20
C VAL A 357 -17.05 4.56 -21.91
N VAL A 358 -16.84 5.26 -20.81
CA VAL A 358 -16.83 4.67 -19.46
C VAL A 358 -18.12 5.06 -18.76
N SER A 359 -18.83 4.09 -18.18
CA SER A 359 -20.07 4.35 -17.48
C SER A 359 -20.19 3.55 -16.19
N ALA A 360 -20.79 4.16 -15.17
CA ALA A 360 -21.07 3.51 -13.90
C ALA A 360 -22.30 4.14 -13.23
N ASN A 361 -22.95 3.38 -12.35
CA ASN A 361 -23.88 3.94 -11.37
C ASN A 361 -23.16 4.03 -10.03
N PHE A 362 -23.42 5.08 -9.26
CA PHE A 362 -22.85 5.24 -7.92
C PHE A 362 -23.86 5.87 -6.96
N ALA A 363 -23.66 5.67 -5.66
CA ALA A 363 -24.44 6.35 -4.62
C ALA A 363 -23.68 7.57 -4.09
N GLN A 364 -24.34 8.71 -3.95
CA GLN A 364 -23.83 9.83 -3.16
C GLN A 364 -23.87 9.44 -1.68
N LEU A 365 -22.78 8.95 -1.11
CA LEU A 365 -22.76 8.61 0.32
C LEU A 365 -22.71 9.86 1.21
N GLU A 366 -22.79 9.65 2.52
CA GLU A 366 -22.93 10.73 3.49
C GLU A 366 -21.87 11.84 3.29
N ASN A 367 -22.34 13.06 3.05
CA ASN A 367 -21.52 14.25 2.78
C ASN A 367 -20.59 14.13 1.56
N GLY A 368 -20.92 13.26 0.60
CA GLY A 368 -20.11 12.98 -0.58
C GLY A 368 -18.77 12.33 -0.26
N LYS A 369 -18.70 11.54 0.82
CA LYS A 369 -17.49 10.85 1.24
C LYS A 369 -17.64 9.33 1.16
N PHE A 370 -16.59 8.66 0.70
CA PHE A 370 -16.48 7.21 0.68
C PHE A 370 -15.23 6.76 1.43
N LYS A 371 -15.42 5.88 2.44
CA LYS A 371 -14.36 5.42 3.34
C LYS A 371 -13.55 6.57 3.97
N GLY A 372 -14.25 7.64 4.37
CA GLY A 372 -13.66 8.85 4.97
C GLY A 372 -13.03 9.84 3.98
N ASN A 373 -12.84 9.45 2.72
CA ASN A 373 -12.26 10.30 1.67
C ASN A 373 -13.35 11.00 0.86
N ASP A 374 -13.08 12.18 0.33
CA ASP A 374 -13.98 12.81 -0.64
C ASP A 374 -14.17 11.90 -1.85
N MET A 375 -15.41 11.77 -2.31
CA MET A 375 -15.72 11.14 -3.58
C MET A 375 -15.30 12.09 -4.70
N VAL A 376 -14.33 11.67 -5.52
CA VAL A 376 -13.74 12.50 -6.57
C VAL A 376 -13.62 11.71 -7.86
N TYR A 377 -13.94 12.35 -8.97
CA TYR A 377 -13.54 11.94 -10.31
C TYR A 377 -12.43 12.87 -10.81
N GLU A 378 -11.37 12.32 -11.38
CA GLU A 378 -10.25 13.05 -11.98
C GLU A 378 -9.89 12.47 -13.35
N PHE A 379 -9.53 13.35 -14.28
CA PHE A 379 -9.09 13.02 -15.62
C PHE A 379 -7.87 13.85 -16.02
N ASN A 380 -6.98 13.28 -16.83
CA ASN A 380 -6.03 14.02 -17.65
C ASN A 380 -5.90 13.35 -19.02
N GLY A 381 -6.02 14.13 -20.10
CA GLY A 381 -5.89 13.60 -21.45
C GLY A 381 -6.08 14.67 -22.52
N ASP A 382 -5.66 14.34 -23.74
CA ASP A 382 -5.85 15.12 -24.96
C ASP A 382 -7.11 14.67 -25.70
N ASP A 383 -7.75 15.63 -26.36
CA ASP A 383 -8.91 15.50 -27.24
C ASP A 383 -10.13 14.71 -26.72
N ASP A 384 -11.26 14.98 -27.37
CA ASP A 384 -12.48 15.39 -26.66
C ASP A 384 -12.82 14.53 -25.45
N MET A 385 -13.03 15.20 -24.31
CA MET A 385 -13.57 14.57 -23.11
C MET A 385 -14.80 15.31 -22.59
N TRP A 386 -15.88 14.55 -22.35
CA TRP A 386 -17.10 15.04 -21.71
C TRP A 386 -17.53 14.09 -20.59
N VAL A 387 -17.81 14.65 -19.40
CA VAL A 387 -18.42 13.91 -18.28
C VAL A 387 -19.85 14.38 -18.08
N PHE A 388 -20.77 13.43 -18.14
CA PHE A 388 -22.16 13.62 -17.81
C PHE A 388 -22.49 12.92 -16.49
N VAL A 389 -23.26 13.60 -15.63
CA VAL A 389 -23.84 13.01 -14.41
C VAL A 389 -25.35 13.17 -14.50
N ASP A 390 -26.11 12.10 -14.33
CA ASP A 390 -27.57 12.06 -14.54
C ASP A 390 -28.00 12.64 -15.90
N GLY A 391 -27.20 12.36 -16.93
CA GLY A 391 -27.39 12.90 -18.27
C GLY A 391 -27.11 14.40 -18.44
N VAL A 392 -26.64 15.12 -17.41
CA VAL A 392 -26.24 16.55 -17.47
C VAL A 392 -24.74 16.70 -17.68
N LEU A 393 -24.32 17.55 -18.61
CA LEU A 393 -22.90 17.86 -18.85
C LEU A 393 -22.30 18.62 -17.65
N VAL A 394 -21.40 17.97 -16.92
CA VAL A 394 -20.74 18.54 -15.73
C VAL A 394 -19.35 19.07 -16.05
N LEU A 395 -18.55 18.28 -16.77
CA LEU A 395 -17.17 18.63 -17.14
C LEU A 395 -17.02 18.54 -18.66
N ASP A 396 -16.63 19.66 -19.28
CA ASP A 396 -16.44 19.80 -20.73
C ASP A 396 -14.98 20.17 -21.01
N ILE A 397 -14.22 19.17 -21.43
CA ILE A 397 -12.86 19.28 -21.96
C ILE A 397 -12.92 18.84 -23.43
N GLY A 398 -13.88 19.38 -24.18
CA GLY A 398 -14.04 19.10 -25.60
C GLY A 398 -13.07 19.89 -26.49
N GLY A 399 -12.99 19.49 -27.75
CA GLY A 399 -12.18 20.09 -28.80
C GLY A 399 -10.83 19.41 -29.00
N ILE A 400 -10.07 19.94 -29.96
CA ILE A 400 -8.69 19.54 -30.22
C ILE A 400 -7.72 20.41 -29.40
N HIS A 401 -7.03 19.81 -28.43
CA HIS A 401 -6.14 20.42 -27.43
C HIS A 401 -5.01 19.48 -26.96
N ASP A 402 -3.96 20.04 -26.35
CA ASP A 402 -2.95 19.23 -25.65
C ASP A 402 -3.58 18.62 -24.36
N ALA A 403 -2.90 17.68 -23.70
CA ALA A 403 -3.46 17.05 -22.50
C ALA A 403 -3.81 18.06 -21.38
N HIS A 404 -5.06 18.04 -20.92
CA HIS A 404 -5.58 18.90 -19.85
C HIS A 404 -6.21 18.07 -18.73
N SER A 405 -6.12 18.59 -17.51
CA SER A 405 -6.71 17.95 -16.32
C SER A 405 -8.07 18.52 -15.97
N GLY A 406 -8.96 17.70 -15.43
CA GLY A 406 -10.18 18.16 -14.78
C GLY A 406 -10.68 17.21 -13.70
N SER A 407 -11.50 17.73 -12.80
CA SER A 407 -12.02 17.00 -11.65
C SER A 407 -13.43 17.42 -11.26
N ILE A 408 -14.13 16.50 -10.59
CA ILE A 408 -15.44 16.70 -9.97
C ILE A 408 -15.33 16.18 -8.54
N ASN A 409 -15.52 17.04 -7.54
CA ASN A 409 -15.56 16.65 -6.13
C ASN A 409 -17.02 16.67 -5.63
N PHE A 410 -17.54 15.49 -5.29
CA PHE A 410 -18.92 15.31 -4.86
C PHE A 410 -19.16 15.66 -3.38
N ALA A 411 -18.09 15.83 -2.57
CA ALA A 411 -18.17 16.30 -1.18
C ALA A 411 -18.29 17.82 -1.07
N THR A 412 -17.62 18.55 -1.97
CA THR A 412 -17.60 20.03 -1.99
C THR A 412 -18.52 20.62 -3.06
N GLY A 413 -18.93 19.81 -4.04
CA GLY A 413 -19.68 20.23 -5.23
C GLY A 413 -18.85 20.98 -6.25
N GLU A 414 -17.52 21.04 -6.08
CA GLU A 414 -16.61 21.79 -6.94
C GLU A 414 -16.28 21.01 -8.22
N VAL A 415 -16.29 21.71 -9.35
CA VAL A 415 -15.87 21.19 -10.65
C VAL A 415 -14.74 22.06 -11.14
N GLN A 416 -13.60 21.44 -11.51
CA GLN A 416 -12.40 22.16 -11.89
C GLN A 416 -11.80 21.63 -13.18
N TRP A 417 -11.11 22.49 -13.91
CA TRP A 417 -10.26 22.08 -15.03
C TRP A 417 -9.11 23.05 -15.25
N TYR A 418 -8.06 22.55 -15.88
CA TYR A 418 -6.95 23.35 -16.35
C TYR A 418 -7.07 23.60 -17.84
N ASP A 419 -6.75 24.82 -18.27
CA ASP A 419 -6.63 25.14 -19.70
C ASP A 419 -5.41 26.02 -19.94
N CYS A 420 -4.75 25.79 -21.07
CA CYS A 420 -3.73 26.67 -21.60
C CYS A 420 -3.54 26.45 -23.09
N LYS A 421 -2.92 27.42 -23.75
CA LYS A 421 -2.39 27.20 -25.11
C LYS A 421 -1.23 26.21 -25.06
N LYS A 422 -0.95 25.57 -26.20
CA LYS A 422 0.20 24.69 -26.42
C LYS A 422 1.51 25.31 -25.91
N GLY A 423 2.22 24.56 -25.07
CA GLY A 423 3.48 24.98 -24.44
C GLY A 423 3.35 26.15 -23.44
N GLY A 424 2.12 26.53 -23.06
CA GLY A 424 1.84 27.53 -22.04
C GLY A 424 1.82 26.96 -20.62
N THR A 425 1.58 27.83 -19.63
CA THR A 425 1.34 27.43 -18.24
C THR A 425 -0.14 27.14 -18.02
N PRO A 426 -0.53 25.95 -17.54
CA PRO A 426 -1.92 25.63 -17.20
C PRO A 426 -2.53 26.63 -16.21
N GLN A 427 -3.77 27.06 -16.47
CA GLN A 427 -4.55 27.91 -15.57
C GLN A 427 -5.76 27.15 -15.04
N LEU A 428 -6.03 27.26 -13.73
CA LEU A 428 -7.18 26.62 -13.07
C LEU A 428 -8.46 27.44 -13.30
N PHE A 429 -9.52 26.75 -13.68
CA PHE A 429 -10.88 27.27 -13.78
C PHE A 429 -11.80 26.43 -12.89
N THR A 430 -12.80 27.06 -12.29
CA THR A 430 -13.73 26.40 -11.37
C THR A 430 -15.19 26.77 -11.63
N THR A 431 -16.10 25.85 -11.33
CA THR A 431 -17.56 26.02 -11.25
C THR A 431 -18.10 25.04 -10.20
N THR A 432 -19.42 24.89 -10.12
CA THR A 432 -20.06 23.93 -9.19
C THR A 432 -21.01 22.99 -9.92
N LEU A 433 -21.25 21.82 -9.35
CA LEU A 433 -22.27 20.86 -9.80
C LEU A 433 -23.63 21.54 -9.93
N GLU A 434 -24.05 22.27 -8.89
CA GLU A 434 -25.32 23.01 -8.87
C GLU A 434 -25.46 23.93 -10.11
N LYS A 435 -24.43 24.72 -10.41
CA LYS A 435 -24.48 25.64 -11.56
C LYS A 435 -24.58 24.92 -12.90
N GLN A 436 -23.95 23.75 -13.05
CA GLN A 436 -24.06 22.98 -14.29
C GLN A 436 -25.47 22.41 -14.48
N PHE A 437 -26.08 21.91 -13.41
CA PHE A 437 -27.46 21.44 -13.41
C PHE A 437 -28.46 22.57 -13.67
N GLU A 438 -28.32 23.71 -12.99
CA GLU A 438 -29.16 24.89 -13.24
C GLU A 438 -29.04 25.39 -14.68
N ALA A 439 -27.82 25.40 -15.23
CA ALA A 439 -27.58 25.80 -16.61
C ALA A 439 -28.17 24.81 -17.63
N ALA A 440 -28.36 23.55 -17.25
CA ALA A 440 -29.12 22.55 -18.02
C ALA A 440 -30.64 22.65 -17.79
N GLY A 441 -31.10 23.53 -16.90
CA GLY A 441 -32.52 23.68 -16.54
C GLY A 441 -33.02 22.60 -15.59
N GLU A 442 -32.13 21.91 -14.89
CA GLU A 442 -32.49 20.97 -13.82
C GLU A 442 -32.70 21.70 -12.49
N LYS A 443 -33.55 21.13 -11.64
CA LYS A 443 -33.81 21.65 -10.29
C LYS A 443 -32.84 21.04 -9.29
N THR A 444 -32.41 21.85 -8.33
CA THR A 444 -31.47 21.46 -7.26
C THR A 444 -32.05 21.73 -5.87
N ASP A 445 -33.39 21.80 -5.76
CA ASP A 445 -34.08 22.15 -4.51
C ASP A 445 -33.95 21.06 -3.44
N GLU A 446 -33.86 19.79 -3.86
CA GLU A 446 -33.75 18.62 -2.96
C GLU A 446 -32.30 18.34 -2.52
N TRP A 447 -31.33 19.05 -3.10
CA TRP A 447 -29.91 18.92 -2.80
C TRP A 447 -29.58 19.53 -1.44
N GLN A 448 -28.56 18.98 -0.79
CA GLN A 448 -28.10 19.45 0.51
C GLN A 448 -26.91 20.41 0.37
N THR A 449 -26.64 21.20 1.41
CA THR A 449 -25.41 21.96 1.51
C THR A 449 -24.27 21.06 1.98
N SER A 450 -23.12 21.12 1.29
CA SER A 450 -21.90 20.42 1.69
C SER A 450 -21.47 20.75 3.12
N LYS A 451 -20.84 19.78 3.80
CA LYS A 451 -20.13 19.99 5.07
C LYS A 451 -18.62 20.20 4.89
N THR A 452 -18.12 20.09 3.66
CA THR A 452 -16.72 20.28 3.30
C THR A 452 -16.60 21.54 2.44
N GLN A 453 -15.66 22.42 2.76
CA GLN A 453 -15.41 23.63 1.97
C GLN A 453 -14.68 23.30 0.65
N ASP A 454 -15.01 24.03 -0.41
CA ASP A 454 -14.27 23.98 -1.68
C ASP A 454 -12.92 24.71 -1.60
N SER A 455 -12.18 24.72 -2.72
CA SER A 455 -10.87 25.39 -2.80
C SER A 455 -10.91 26.92 -2.54
N ASN A 456 -12.10 27.52 -2.56
CA ASN A 456 -12.34 28.94 -2.29
C ASN A 456 -13.03 29.16 -0.93
N GLU A 457 -12.97 28.17 -0.03
CA GLU A 457 -13.53 28.19 1.33
C GLU A 457 -15.06 28.30 1.39
N LYS A 458 -15.79 27.86 0.34
CA LYS A 458 -17.25 27.93 0.26
C LYS A 458 -17.91 26.57 0.46
N TYR A 459 -19.12 26.60 1.02
CA TYR A 459 -20.01 25.44 1.13
C TYR A 459 -21.03 25.51 -0.02
N ASN A 460 -20.86 24.67 -1.04
CA ASN A 460 -21.78 24.59 -2.19
C ASN A 460 -22.88 23.54 -1.96
N LYS A 461 -23.92 23.54 -2.79
CA LYS A 461 -24.86 22.42 -2.84
C LYS A 461 -24.23 21.18 -3.49
N ILE A 462 -24.56 20.02 -2.94
CA ILE A 462 -24.19 18.69 -3.41
C ILE A 462 -25.44 17.80 -3.47
N PHE A 463 -25.36 16.68 -4.18
CA PHE A 463 -26.44 15.69 -4.18
C PHE A 463 -26.80 15.25 -2.75
N SER A 464 -28.05 14.84 -2.55
CA SER A 464 -28.57 14.41 -1.27
C SER A 464 -27.89 13.12 -0.80
N ASP A 465 -27.79 12.90 0.51
CA ASP A 465 -27.20 11.67 1.03
C ASP A 465 -28.01 10.44 0.57
N TYR A 466 -27.28 9.44 0.13
CA TYR A 466 -27.73 8.15 -0.40
C TYR A 466 -28.66 8.23 -1.62
N SER A 467 -28.57 9.29 -2.43
CA SER A 467 -29.16 9.29 -3.77
C SER A 467 -28.26 8.54 -4.76
N ASN A 468 -28.87 7.79 -5.68
CA ASN A 468 -28.17 7.14 -6.78
C ASN A 468 -28.00 8.11 -7.96
N HIS A 469 -26.88 7.97 -8.66
CA HIS A 469 -26.53 8.75 -9.83
C HIS A 469 -25.89 7.86 -10.90
N ASP A 470 -25.98 8.28 -12.16
CA ASP A 470 -25.19 7.72 -13.24
C ASP A 470 -24.07 8.69 -13.65
N ILE A 471 -22.90 8.15 -13.97
CA ILE A 471 -21.81 8.89 -14.58
C ILE A 471 -21.46 8.25 -15.93
N LYS A 472 -21.35 9.09 -16.96
CA LYS A 472 -20.88 8.68 -18.30
C LYS A 472 -19.77 9.60 -18.77
N ILE A 473 -18.66 9.00 -19.13
CA ILE A 473 -17.46 9.67 -19.63
C ILE A 473 -17.32 9.29 -21.09
N PHE A 474 -17.33 10.29 -21.95
CA PHE A 474 -17.10 10.13 -23.39
C PHE A 474 -15.72 10.71 -23.68
N TYR A 475 -14.82 9.86 -24.15
CA TYR A 475 -13.46 10.21 -24.51
C TYR A 475 -13.19 9.83 -25.96
N MET A 476 -12.56 10.72 -26.73
CA MET A 476 -12.37 10.50 -28.17
C MET A 476 -11.11 11.15 -28.69
N GLU A 477 -10.25 10.32 -29.27
CA GLU A 477 -9.05 10.76 -29.95
C GLU A 477 -9.31 11.02 -31.42
N ARG A 478 -8.87 12.21 -31.89
CA ARG A 478 -8.96 12.59 -33.31
C ARG A 478 -8.04 13.73 -33.75
N GLY A 479 -7.29 14.38 -32.86
CA GLY A 479 -6.39 15.48 -33.23
C GLY A 479 -5.12 15.04 -33.94
N GLY A 480 -4.74 13.77 -33.74
CA GLY A 480 -3.51 13.19 -34.28
C GLY A 480 -2.24 13.71 -33.59
N GLY A 481 -1.23 12.86 -33.48
CA GLY A 481 0.06 13.22 -32.91
C GLY A 481 0.34 12.46 -31.62
N ALA A 482 -0.23 12.88 -30.50
CA ALA A 482 -0.16 12.17 -29.21
C ALA A 482 -1.54 11.66 -28.81
N SER A 483 -1.57 10.78 -27.82
CA SER A 483 -2.79 10.44 -27.07
C SER A 483 -2.38 10.14 -25.63
N ASN A 484 -3.15 10.62 -24.66
CA ASN A 484 -2.89 10.58 -23.23
C ASN A 484 -4.21 10.34 -22.51
N CYS A 485 -4.20 9.39 -21.59
CA CYS A 485 -5.36 9.11 -20.76
C CYS A 485 -4.90 8.75 -19.35
N LYS A 486 -5.39 9.51 -18.38
CA LYS A 486 -5.39 9.19 -16.96
C LYS A 486 -6.82 9.35 -16.47
N MET A 487 -7.31 8.34 -15.77
CA MET A 487 -8.65 8.31 -15.20
C MET A 487 -8.54 7.78 -13.78
N LYS A 488 -9.11 8.54 -12.84
CA LYS A 488 -9.09 8.19 -11.42
C LYS A 488 -10.43 8.51 -10.78
N PHE A 489 -11.04 7.55 -10.11
CA PHE A 489 -12.21 7.84 -9.29
C PHE A 489 -12.41 6.83 -8.15
N ASN A 490 -12.91 7.32 -7.02
CA ASN A 490 -13.23 6.55 -5.82
C ASN A 490 -14.72 6.64 -5.48
N LEU A 491 -15.56 6.44 -6.50
CA LEU A 491 -17.02 6.44 -6.33
C LEU A 491 -17.48 5.06 -5.86
N PRO A 492 -18.47 4.99 -4.95
CA PRO A 492 -19.07 3.73 -4.51
C PRO A 492 -19.98 3.19 -5.61
N VAL A 493 -19.35 2.66 -6.66
CA VAL A 493 -20.04 2.13 -7.84
C VAL A 493 -20.86 0.90 -7.51
N MET A 494 -21.93 0.70 -8.27
CA MET A 494 -22.84 -0.42 -8.10
C MET A 494 -23.16 -1.07 -9.45
N PRO A 495 -23.15 -2.42 -9.52
CA PRO A 495 -23.71 -3.13 -10.66
C PRO A 495 -25.15 -2.70 -10.95
N LYS A 496 -25.58 -2.83 -12.20
CA LYS A 496 -26.96 -2.54 -12.57
C LYS A 496 -27.92 -3.51 -11.84
N ASN A 497 -29.16 -3.09 -11.60
CA ASN A 497 -30.20 -3.92 -10.96
C ASN A 497 -29.78 -4.50 -9.61
N SER A 498 -28.92 -3.79 -8.87
CA SER A 498 -28.38 -4.26 -7.60
C SER A 498 -28.92 -3.46 -6.42
N ILE A 499 -28.94 -4.10 -5.26
CA ILE A 499 -29.27 -3.50 -3.97
C ILE A 499 -28.10 -3.80 -3.03
N LYS A 500 -27.62 -2.78 -2.35
CA LYS A 500 -26.56 -2.90 -1.35
C LYS A 500 -27.09 -2.52 0.02
N VAL A 501 -27.02 -3.45 0.96
CA VAL A 501 -27.39 -3.25 2.37
C VAL A 501 -26.14 -3.20 3.23
N ALA A 502 -25.88 -2.07 3.86
CA ALA A 502 -24.76 -1.87 4.77
C ALA A 502 -25.22 -1.81 6.22
N LYS A 503 -24.39 -2.32 7.13
CA LYS A 503 -24.62 -2.24 8.57
C LYS A 503 -23.51 -1.48 9.27
N THR A 504 -23.87 -0.36 9.88
CA THR A 504 -23.01 0.39 10.80
C THR A 504 -23.66 0.48 12.18
N VAL A 505 -22.83 0.70 13.20
CA VAL A 505 -23.27 1.03 14.56
C VAL A 505 -22.54 2.31 14.89
N GLY A 506 -23.30 3.37 15.16
CA GLY A 506 -22.73 4.66 15.53
C GLY A 506 -22.15 4.61 16.94
N ASN A 507 -21.54 5.72 17.37
CA ASN A 507 -21.14 6.02 18.75
C ASN A 507 -20.37 4.93 19.54
N ILE A 508 -19.68 4.03 18.85
CA ILE A 508 -18.79 3.00 19.40
C ILE A 508 -17.33 3.21 18.94
N ASN A 509 -16.38 2.60 19.63
CA ASN A 509 -14.96 2.66 19.29
C ASN A 509 -14.55 1.54 18.32
N GLU A 510 -13.36 1.66 17.73
CA GLU A 510 -12.82 0.73 16.73
C GLU A 510 -12.82 -0.72 17.24
N GLY A 511 -13.16 -1.67 16.36
CA GLY A 511 -13.24 -3.09 16.68
C GLY A 511 -14.57 -3.50 17.34
N SER A 512 -15.25 -2.60 18.05
CA SER A 512 -16.53 -2.92 18.71
C SER A 512 -17.58 -3.43 17.71
N TYR A 513 -18.27 -4.52 18.04
CA TYR A 513 -19.27 -5.20 17.19
C TYR A 513 -18.78 -5.71 15.82
N SER A 514 -17.48 -5.76 15.56
CA SER A 514 -16.93 -6.34 14.32
C SER A 514 -17.16 -7.86 14.21
N ASP A 515 -17.47 -8.50 15.34
CA ASP A 515 -17.74 -9.94 15.48
C ASP A 515 -19.14 -10.25 16.01
N VAL A 516 -20.03 -9.26 16.07
CA VAL A 516 -21.44 -9.42 16.50
C VAL A 516 -22.38 -9.39 15.29
N GLU A 517 -23.11 -10.49 15.07
CA GLU A 517 -24.00 -10.65 13.92
C GLU A 517 -25.31 -9.86 14.07
N PHE A 518 -25.62 -9.03 13.08
CA PHE A 518 -26.93 -8.44 12.85
C PHE A 518 -27.66 -9.21 11.75
N LYS A 519 -28.96 -9.46 11.94
CA LYS A 519 -29.78 -10.28 11.03
C LYS A 519 -30.71 -9.40 10.23
N PHE A 520 -30.81 -9.69 8.93
CA PHE A 520 -31.61 -8.91 8.00
C PHE A 520 -32.49 -9.78 7.10
N LYS A 521 -33.54 -9.17 6.56
CA LYS A 521 -34.37 -9.68 5.46
C LYS A 521 -34.54 -8.62 4.39
N LEU A 522 -34.54 -9.04 3.13
CA LEU A 522 -34.77 -8.20 1.96
C LEU A 522 -36.07 -8.61 1.27
N TYR A 523 -36.92 -7.63 0.97
CA TYR A 523 -38.19 -7.82 0.27
C TYR A 523 -38.22 -6.96 -0.99
N VAL A 524 -38.61 -7.53 -2.13
CA VAL A 524 -38.67 -6.84 -3.43
C VAL A 524 -40.12 -6.80 -3.93
N GLU A 525 -40.52 -5.69 -4.56
CA GLU A 525 -41.84 -5.53 -5.16
C GLU A 525 -42.17 -6.68 -6.13
N SER A 526 -43.26 -7.40 -5.87
CA SER A 526 -43.69 -8.56 -6.62
C SER A 526 -45.15 -8.43 -7.07
N SER A 527 -45.45 -8.96 -8.25
CA SER A 527 -46.80 -9.08 -8.77
C SER A 527 -47.42 -10.47 -8.52
N GLU A 528 -46.72 -11.34 -7.78
CA GLU A 528 -47.24 -12.66 -7.42
C GLU A 528 -48.43 -12.56 -6.46
N GLN A 529 -49.50 -13.30 -6.76
CA GLN A 529 -50.76 -13.21 -6.00
C GLN A 529 -50.84 -14.17 -4.81
N ASN A 530 -49.97 -15.19 -4.74
CA ASN A 530 -50.04 -16.27 -3.75
C ASN A 530 -48.75 -16.35 -2.89
N ILE A 531 -48.30 -15.23 -2.35
CA ILE A 531 -47.15 -15.19 -1.45
C ILE A 531 -47.62 -15.54 -0.02
N PRO A 532 -46.98 -16.49 0.69
CA PRO A 532 -47.31 -16.81 2.08
C PRO A 532 -47.27 -15.57 2.99
N GLU A 533 -48.18 -15.48 3.97
CA GLU A 533 -48.32 -14.29 4.84
C GLU A 533 -47.01 -13.91 5.57
N GLY A 534 -46.21 -14.90 5.99
CA GLY A 534 -44.91 -14.67 6.63
C GLY A 534 -43.77 -14.26 5.68
N GLU A 535 -44.03 -14.25 4.37
CA GLU A 535 -43.06 -13.95 3.31
C GLU A 535 -43.45 -12.72 2.48
N LYS A 536 -44.52 -12.01 2.85
CA LYS A 536 -44.93 -10.77 2.18
C LYS A 536 -45.02 -9.58 3.12
N ILE A 537 -44.80 -8.39 2.56
CA ILE A 537 -45.17 -7.12 3.17
C ILE A 537 -46.13 -6.41 2.21
N GLU A 538 -47.21 -5.84 2.74
CA GLU A 538 -48.12 -4.97 1.99
C GLU A 538 -47.95 -3.53 2.48
N LYS A 539 -47.54 -2.63 1.59
CA LYS A 539 -47.36 -1.20 1.91
C LYS A 539 -47.63 -0.36 0.67
N ASP A 540 -48.32 0.76 0.85
CA ASP A 540 -48.70 1.71 -0.21
C ASP A 540 -49.41 1.07 -1.42
N GLY A 541 -50.24 0.04 -1.17
CA GLY A 541 -50.97 -0.68 -2.20
C GLY A 541 -50.13 -1.62 -3.06
N LYS A 542 -48.87 -1.86 -2.69
CA LYS A 542 -47.95 -2.81 -3.32
C LYS A 542 -47.64 -3.99 -2.41
N THR A 543 -47.30 -5.11 -3.03
CA THR A 543 -46.86 -6.33 -2.33
C THR A 543 -45.36 -6.53 -2.56
N TYR A 544 -44.63 -6.80 -1.49
CA TYR A 544 -43.19 -7.08 -1.50
C TYR A 544 -42.96 -8.51 -1.04
N GLN A 545 -42.17 -9.26 -1.79
CA GLN A 545 -41.87 -10.67 -1.55
C GLN A 545 -40.47 -10.83 -0.97
N LEU A 546 -40.35 -11.70 0.04
CA LEU A 546 -39.07 -12.05 0.66
C LEU A 546 -38.13 -12.70 -0.36
N VAL A 547 -36.91 -12.19 -0.43
CA VAL A 547 -35.80 -12.80 -1.17
C VAL A 547 -35.29 -14.01 -0.39
N LYS A 548 -35.24 -15.18 -1.04
CA LYS A 548 -34.85 -16.46 -0.43
C LYS A 548 -34.20 -17.38 -1.46
N ASN A 549 -33.32 -18.28 -1.01
CA ASN A 549 -32.58 -19.20 -1.89
C ASN A 549 -31.73 -18.51 -2.97
N GLU A 550 -31.36 -17.25 -2.73
CA GLU A 550 -30.52 -16.44 -3.61
C GLU A 550 -29.13 -16.24 -2.98
N ASP A 551 -28.14 -15.96 -3.82
CA ASP A 551 -26.79 -15.64 -3.37
C ASP A 551 -26.63 -14.11 -3.25
N TYR A 552 -25.82 -13.68 -2.29
CA TYR A 552 -25.36 -12.29 -2.18
C TYR A 552 -23.85 -12.26 -1.96
N GLN A 553 -23.23 -11.13 -2.32
CA GLN A 553 -21.83 -10.88 -2.01
C GLN A 553 -21.72 -10.11 -0.70
N ARG A 554 -21.10 -10.70 0.31
CA ARG A 554 -20.72 -10.02 1.55
C ARG A 554 -19.38 -9.32 1.36
N LEU A 555 -19.34 -8.02 1.64
CA LEU A 555 -18.20 -7.14 1.43
C LEU A 555 -17.66 -6.65 2.77
N GLU A 556 -16.33 -6.72 2.94
CA GLU A 556 -15.61 -6.15 4.08
C GLU A 556 -14.26 -5.60 3.60
N GLY A 557 -14.15 -4.27 3.47
CA GLY A 557 -12.98 -3.65 2.86
C GLY A 557 -12.82 -4.06 1.39
N SER A 558 -11.79 -4.82 1.07
CA SER A 558 -11.53 -5.37 -0.28
C SER A 558 -11.87 -6.86 -0.38
N LYS A 559 -12.29 -7.50 0.73
CA LYS A 559 -12.69 -8.91 0.75
C LYS A 559 -14.12 -9.04 0.26
N VAL A 560 -14.34 -10.04 -0.59
CA VAL A 560 -15.65 -10.40 -1.16
C VAL A 560 -15.88 -11.88 -0.92
N GLU A 561 -17.03 -12.22 -0.35
CA GLU A 561 -17.45 -13.60 -0.12
C GLU A 561 -18.87 -13.80 -0.68
N THR A 562 -19.07 -14.83 -1.50
CA THR A 562 -20.41 -15.22 -1.93
C THR A 562 -21.07 -16.08 -0.85
N VAL A 563 -22.21 -15.62 -0.34
CA VAL A 563 -22.97 -16.27 0.72
C VAL A 563 -24.37 -16.58 0.20
N LYS A 564 -24.88 -17.77 0.52
CA LYS A 564 -26.22 -18.20 0.14
C LYS A 564 -27.23 -17.86 1.23
N ILE A 565 -28.37 -17.30 0.84
CA ILE A 565 -29.53 -17.12 1.72
C ILE A 565 -30.36 -18.38 1.68
N GLU A 566 -30.66 -18.93 2.86
CA GLU A 566 -31.50 -20.12 2.98
C GLU A 566 -32.98 -19.79 2.79
N ASN A 567 -33.84 -20.80 2.94
CA ASN A 567 -35.28 -20.64 2.73
C ASN A 567 -35.97 -19.73 3.77
N ASP A 568 -35.28 -19.33 4.85
CA ASP A 568 -35.79 -18.37 5.84
C ASP A 568 -35.61 -16.89 5.42
N GLY A 569 -34.86 -16.65 4.34
CA GLY A 569 -34.59 -15.33 3.80
C GLY A 569 -33.66 -14.46 4.66
N ILE A 570 -32.95 -15.05 5.63
CA ILE A 570 -32.11 -14.31 6.57
C ILE A 570 -30.68 -14.23 6.05
N PHE A 571 -30.17 -13.00 5.91
CA PHE A 571 -28.74 -12.74 5.73
C PHE A 571 -28.16 -12.01 6.93
N LYS A 572 -26.85 -12.09 7.11
CA LYS A 572 -26.17 -11.57 8.31
C LYS A 572 -24.99 -10.68 7.95
N LEU A 573 -24.85 -9.61 8.73
CA LEU A 573 -23.77 -8.63 8.61
C LEU A 573 -23.23 -8.29 10.00
N HIS A 574 -21.93 -8.04 10.10
CA HIS A 574 -21.31 -7.38 11.24
C HIS A 574 -21.27 -5.86 11.05
N HIS A 575 -20.86 -5.13 12.09
CA HIS A 575 -20.52 -3.71 11.94
C HIS A 575 -19.47 -3.52 10.84
N GLY A 576 -19.71 -2.56 9.92
CA GLY A 576 -18.80 -2.23 8.82
C GLY A 576 -18.91 -3.14 7.59
N GLN A 577 -19.79 -4.15 7.60
CA GLN A 577 -20.01 -5.04 6.47
C GLN A 577 -21.17 -4.60 5.56
N GLU A 578 -21.11 -5.02 4.30
CA GLU A 578 -22.15 -4.77 3.29
C GLU A 578 -22.61 -6.09 2.65
N ALA A 579 -23.87 -6.18 2.23
CA ALA A 579 -24.43 -7.23 1.41
C ALA A 579 -24.86 -6.65 0.06
N LEU A 580 -24.26 -7.14 -1.04
CA LEU A 580 -24.59 -6.77 -2.41
C LEU A 580 -25.41 -7.88 -3.06
N PHE A 581 -26.65 -7.55 -3.41
CA PHE A 581 -27.58 -8.36 -4.16
C PHE A 581 -27.58 -7.90 -5.61
N GLN A 582 -27.25 -8.78 -6.56
CA GLN A 582 -27.18 -8.43 -7.99
C GLN A 582 -28.34 -9.08 -8.74
N ASP A 583 -28.88 -8.36 -9.74
CA ASP A 583 -29.97 -8.81 -10.61
C ASP A 583 -31.23 -9.33 -9.88
N ILE A 584 -31.46 -8.87 -8.65
CA ILE A 584 -32.61 -9.28 -7.84
C ILE A 584 -33.88 -8.50 -8.18
N ALA A 585 -33.73 -7.29 -8.72
CA ALA A 585 -34.83 -6.38 -9.04
C ALA A 585 -34.41 -5.36 -10.11
N THR A 586 -35.32 -5.04 -11.02
CA THR A 586 -35.09 -3.97 -12.02
C THR A 586 -35.22 -2.58 -11.39
N ASN A 587 -34.57 -1.58 -11.98
CA ASN A 587 -34.52 -0.21 -11.45
C ASN A 587 -35.90 0.46 -11.22
N ASP A 588 -36.95 0.04 -11.92
CA ASP A 588 -38.33 0.54 -11.75
C ASP A 588 -39.04 -0.02 -10.51
N LYS A 589 -38.48 -1.04 -9.86
CA LYS A 589 -39.05 -1.70 -8.68
C LYS A 589 -38.69 -0.98 -7.39
N GLN A 590 -39.49 -1.27 -6.38
CA GLN A 590 -39.22 -0.88 -4.99
C GLN A 590 -38.84 -2.09 -4.13
N TYR A 591 -38.22 -1.83 -3.00
CA TYR A 591 -37.79 -2.84 -2.04
C TYR A 591 -37.89 -2.33 -0.61
N ILE A 592 -37.90 -3.25 0.35
CA ILE A 592 -37.91 -2.99 1.79
C ILE A 592 -36.84 -3.87 2.44
N VAL A 593 -36.13 -3.32 3.41
CA VAL A 593 -35.17 -4.07 4.23
C VAL A 593 -35.63 -4.04 5.69
N GLU A 594 -35.45 -5.15 6.37
CA GLU A 594 -35.71 -5.32 7.79
C GLU A 594 -34.44 -5.76 8.51
N GLU A 595 -34.04 -5.07 9.57
CA GLU A 595 -33.17 -5.62 10.62
C GLU A 595 -34.05 -6.29 11.67
N ILE A 596 -33.83 -7.59 11.93
CA ILE A 596 -34.71 -8.40 12.77
C ILE A 596 -34.02 -8.84 14.06
N GLY A 597 -34.80 -9.00 15.13
CA GLY A 597 -34.29 -9.46 16.43
C GLY A 597 -33.47 -8.40 17.16
N VAL A 598 -33.74 -7.12 16.91
CA VAL A 598 -33.02 -5.99 17.52
C VAL A 598 -33.45 -5.83 18.97
N ASP A 599 -32.50 -5.92 19.90
CA ASP A 599 -32.75 -5.73 21.34
C ASP A 599 -32.91 -4.24 21.68
N GLN A 600 -34.14 -3.82 21.99
CA GLN A 600 -34.47 -2.42 22.28
C GLN A 600 -33.79 -1.88 23.55
N SER A 601 -33.31 -2.74 24.44
CA SER A 601 -32.57 -2.31 25.63
C SER A 601 -31.18 -1.75 25.28
N ARG A 602 -30.66 -2.05 24.08
CA ARG A 602 -29.29 -1.73 23.67
C ARG A 602 -29.12 -0.48 22.84
N TYR A 603 -30.19 0.02 22.20
CA TYR A 603 -30.09 1.14 21.25
C TYR A 603 -31.07 2.27 21.56
N ASP A 604 -30.61 3.52 21.45
CA ASP A 604 -31.44 4.73 21.66
C ASP A 604 -32.15 5.14 20.37
N GLU A 605 -31.45 5.00 19.25
CA GLU A 605 -31.82 5.57 17.97
C GLU A 605 -31.43 4.65 16.81
N PHE A 606 -32.22 4.72 15.73
CA PHE A 606 -31.99 4.02 14.49
C PHE A 606 -32.09 5.02 13.34
N THR A 607 -31.08 5.04 12.48
CA THR A 607 -31.13 5.79 11.23
C THR A 607 -30.96 4.86 10.04
N VAL A 608 -31.62 5.21 8.95
CA VAL A 608 -31.42 4.58 7.65
C VAL A 608 -31.07 5.69 6.67
N ASN A 609 -29.94 5.57 5.98
CA ASN A 609 -29.47 6.58 5.04
C ASN A 609 -29.42 8.00 5.65
N SER A 610 -28.89 8.09 6.88
CA SER A 610 -28.83 9.32 7.69
C SER A 610 -30.17 9.96 8.07
N GLN A 611 -31.29 9.32 7.75
CA GLN A 611 -32.62 9.74 8.18
C GLN A 611 -33.02 9.01 9.46
N LEU A 612 -33.47 9.75 10.48
CA LEU A 612 -34.03 9.17 11.69
C LEU A 612 -35.33 8.45 11.35
N LEU A 613 -35.46 7.20 11.80
CA LEU A 613 -36.66 6.41 11.59
C LEU A 613 -37.79 6.80 12.55
N ASP A 614 -39.03 6.79 12.06
CA ASP A 614 -40.22 7.00 12.88
C ASP A 614 -40.45 5.75 13.76
N LYS A 615 -40.56 5.96 15.07
CA LYS A 615 -40.71 4.86 16.04
C LYS A 615 -42.06 4.15 15.91
N ASP A 616 -43.09 4.81 15.41
CA ASP A 616 -44.44 4.23 15.29
C ASP A 616 -44.65 3.53 13.94
N GLU A 617 -43.92 3.94 12.89
CA GLU A 617 -44.06 3.36 11.55
C GLU A 617 -42.97 2.33 11.19
N ASN A 618 -41.73 2.58 11.61
CA ASN A 618 -40.56 1.83 11.16
C ASN A 618 -40.05 0.83 12.20
N ILE A 619 -40.45 0.96 13.47
CA ILE A 619 -39.99 0.09 14.56
C ILE A 619 -41.14 -0.79 15.05
N ILE A 620 -41.14 -2.05 14.63
CA ILE A 620 -42.20 -3.02 14.96
C ILE A 620 -41.76 -3.83 16.18
N LYS A 621 -42.38 -3.55 17.32
CA LYS A 621 -42.02 -4.19 18.59
C LYS A 621 -42.59 -5.60 18.67
N SER A 622 -41.77 -6.55 19.12
CA SER A 622 -42.23 -7.86 19.54
C SER A 622 -43.01 -7.75 20.85
N GLU A 623 -44.15 -8.43 20.93
CA GLU A 623 -44.97 -8.49 22.16
C GLU A 623 -44.44 -9.50 23.18
N THR A 624 -43.44 -10.33 22.82
CA THR A 624 -43.10 -11.56 23.57
C THR A 624 -41.70 -11.60 24.16
N ASP A 625 -40.71 -10.94 23.55
CA ASP A 625 -39.30 -11.12 23.90
C ASP A 625 -38.49 -9.81 23.99
N GLY A 626 -39.15 -8.65 23.92
CA GLY A 626 -38.49 -7.34 24.04
C GLY A 626 -37.66 -6.92 22.83
N THR A 627 -37.64 -7.72 21.76
CA THR A 627 -36.98 -7.35 20.51
C THR A 627 -37.86 -6.46 19.62
N CYS A 628 -37.30 -5.89 18.57
CA CYS A 628 -38.05 -5.25 17.49
C CYS A 628 -37.49 -5.62 16.11
N ILE A 629 -38.28 -5.27 15.10
CA ILE A 629 -37.86 -5.18 13.71
C ILE A 629 -37.69 -3.70 13.38
N VAL A 630 -36.56 -3.35 12.79
CA VAL A 630 -36.29 -2.01 12.23
C VAL A 630 -36.46 -2.11 10.72
N ARG A 631 -37.44 -1.40 10.16
CA ARG A 631 -37.88 -1.54 8.77
C ARG A 631 -37.74 -0.23 8.00
N THR A 632 -37.24 -0.29 6.77
CA THR A 632 -37.23 0.89 5.89
C THR A 632 -38.64 1.27 5.41
N ASN A 633 -38.82 2.53 5.00
CA ASN A 633 -39.90 2.82 4.03
C ASN A 633 -39.58 2.18 2.67
N PRO A 634 -40.56 2.01 1.77
CA PRO A 634 -40.27 1.51 0.43
C PRO A 634 -39.23 2.37 -0.28
N LEU A 635 -38.08 1.76 -0.59
CA LEU A 635 -36.99 2.39 -1.33
C LEU A 635 -37.09 1.99 -2.81
N SER A 636 -36.61 2.83 -3.71
CA SER A 636 -36.58 2.51 -5.15
C SER A 636 -35.20 2.02 -5.55
N VAL A 637 -35.14 0.90 -6.28
CA VAL A 637 -33.88 0.31 -6.77
C VAL A 637 -33.12 1.32 -7.63
N GLY A 638 -33.82 2.03 -8.53
CA GLY A 638 -33.19 3.04 -9.39
C GLY A 638 -32.70 4.30 -8.67
N LYS A 639 -33.28 4.66 -7.51
CA LYS A 639 -32.98 5.94 -6.83
C LYS A 639 -32.17 5.82 -5.54
N ASN A 640 -32.30 4.71 -4.81
CA ASN A 640 -31.71 4.51 -3.49
C ASN A 640 -31.32 3.03 -3.36
N ALA A 641 -30.39 2.55 -4.19
CA ALA A 641 -29.97 1.14 -4.17
C ALA A 641 -29.02 0.85 -3.00
N TYR A 642 -28.32 1.87 -2.50
CA TYR A 642 -27.50 1.77 -1.30
C TYR A 642 -28.36 2.12 -0.08
N VAL A 643 -28.44 1.20 0.88
CA VAL A 643 -29.11 1.40 2.16
C VAL A 643 -28.16 1.10 3.32
N ASN A 644 -27.91 2.08 4.19
CA ASN A 644 -27.11 1.92 5.40
C ASN A 644 -27.99 1.97 6.64
N PHE A 645 -28.03 0.87 7.40
CA PHE A 645 -28.64 0.84 8.72
C PHE A 645 -27.61 1.24 9.77
N VAL A 646 -27.91 2.26 10.55
CA VAL A 646 -27.07 2.71 11.67
C VAL A 646 -27.86 2.59 12.97
N ASN A 647 -27.35 1.79 13.91
CA ASN A 647 -27.88 1.73 15.27
C ASN A 647 -26.98 2.55 16.19
N TYR A 648 -27.56 3.35 17.08
CA TYR A 648 -26.79 4.10 18.08
C TYR A 648 -26.97 3.44 19.44
N CYS A 649 -25.87 2.98 20.03
CA CYS A 649 -25.86 2.30 21.32
C CYS A 649 -26.30 3.22 22.45
N LYS A 650 -27.12 2.70 23.37
CA LYS A 650 -27.39 3.36 24.64
C LYS A 650 -26.15 3.43 25.50
N SER A 651 -26.12 4.39 26.42
CA SER A 651 -25.04 4.53 27.39
C SER A 651 -24.83 3.25 28.21
N GLU A 652 -25.90 2.55 28.58
CA GLU A 652 -25.84 1.28 29.32
C GLU A 652 -25.31 0.10 28.52
N ASN A 653 -25.23 0.23 27.19
CA ASN A 653 -24.62 -0.77 26.31
C ASN A 653 -23.17 -0.40 25.93
N LYS A 654 -22.66 0.76 26.34
CA LYS A 654 -21.31 1.22 26.05
C LYS A 654 -20.44 1.07 27.30
N HIS A 655 -19.41 0.26 27.18
CA HIS A 655 -18.52 -0.11 28.29
C HIS A 655 -17.09 0.27 27.97
N SER A 656 -16.23 0.12 28.96
CA SER A 656 -14.80 0.29 28.78
C SER A 656 -14.05 -1.00 29.06
N ILE A 657 -12.90 -1.16 28.39
CA ILE A 657 -11.88 -2.14 28.75
C ILE A 657 -10.78 -1.37 29.48
N GLU A 658 -10.63 -1.65 30.78
CA GLU A 658 -9.62 -1.07 31.66
C GLU A 658 -8.53 -2.10 31.96
N ILE A 659 -7.29 -1.75 31.67
CA ILE A 659 -6.14 -2.64 31.81
C ILE A 659 -5.15 -1.99 32.77
N LYS A 660 -5.09 -2.49 34.00
CA LYS A 660 -4.18 -2.03 35.05
C LYS A 660 -2.86 -2.80 35.00
N LYS A 661 -1.75 -2.07 35.01
CA LYS A 661 -0.42 -2.64 35.22
C LYS A 661 0.03 -2.53 36.66
N THR A 662 0.54 -3.61 37.21
CA THR A 662 1.13 -3.61 38.55
C THR A 662 2.31 -4.56 38.68
N MET A 663 3.05 -4.40 39.76
CA MET A 663 4.12 -5.31 40.17
C MET A 663 3.63 -6.15 41.35
N THR A 664 4.23 -7.33 41.53
CA THR A 664 4.01 -8.14 42.74
C THR A 664 4.28 -7.31 44.00
N GLU A 665 3.48 -7.55 45.06
CA GLU A 665 3.50 -6.77 46.30
C GLU A 665 4.93 -6.56 46.83
N GLY A 666 5.27 -5.31 47.16
CA GLY A 666 6.60 -4.92 47.64
C GLY A 666 7.64 -4.64 46.54
N GLN A 667 7.32 -4.89 45.27
CA GLN A 667 8.22 -4.60 44.14
C GLN A 667 7.81 -3.32 43.41
N LYS A 668 8.79 -2.64 42.81
CA LYS A 668 8.60 -1.46 41.95
C LYS A 668 9.39 -1.64 40.65
N SER A 669 8.92 -1.02 39.57
CA SER A 669 9.61 -1.00 38.29
C SER A 669 9.25 0.27 37.52
N ASP A 670 10.25 0.90 36.93
CA ASP A 670 10.16 2.08 36.07
C ASP A 670 10.27 1.75 34.58
N GLU A 671 10.37 0.45 34.27
CA GLU A 671 10.33 -0.14 32.93
C GLU A 671 9.01 0.11 32.20
N THR A 672 9.09 0.08 30.88
CA THR A 672 7.91 0.12 30.00
C THR A 672 7.58 -1.28 29.52
N PHE A 673 6.34 -1.70 29.78
CA PHE A 673 5.78 -2.96 29.32
C PHE A 673 4.92 -2.74 28.08
N GLN A 674 4.76 -3.79 27.27
CA GLN A 674 3.95 -3.76 26.05
C GLN A 674 2.76 -4.69 26.17
N VAL A 675 1.56 -4.13 26.03
CA VAL A 675 0.31 -4.88 25.98
C VAL A 675 -0.21 -4.89 24.56
N GLN A 676 -0.53 -6.07 24.04
CA GLN A 676 -1.25 -6.26 22.81
C GLN A 676 -2.74 -6.49 23.11
N LEU A 677 -3.59 -5.71 22.45
CA LEU A 677 -5.04 -5.75 22.57
C LEU A 677 -5.70 -6.15 21.25
N GLU A 678 -6.64 -7.08 21.32
CA GLU A 678 -7.62 -7.36 20.27
C GLU A 678 -9.02 -6.99 20.76
N VAL A 679 -9.84 -6.41 19.89
CA VAL A 679 -11.25 -6.07 20.12
C VAL A 679 -12.05 -6.49 18.89
N GLY A 680 -13.16 -7.21 19.10
CA GLY A 680 -14.01 -7.72 18.01
C GLY A 680 -13.29 -8.69 17.08
N GLY A 681 -12.35 -9.49 17.63
CA GLY A 681 -11.52 -10.42 16.87
C GLY A 681 -10.44 -9.77 15.99
N GLN A 682 -10.19 -8.46 16.12
CA GLN A 682 -9.20 -7.73 15.34
C GLN A 682 -8.18 -7.02 16.24
N LEU A 683 -6.95 -6.83 15.75
CA LEU A 683 -5.95 -6.02 16.45
C LEU A 683 -6.47 -4.59 16.61
N PHE A 684 -6.44 -4.08 17.84
CA PHE A 684 -7.03 -2.79 18.15
C PHE A 684 -6.21 -1.63 17.58
N ASN A 685 -6.85 -0.71 16.87
CA ASN A 685 -6.23 0.54 16.40
C ASN A 685 -7.05 1.79 16.77
N GLY A 686 -8.04 1.61 17.65
CA GLY A 686 -8.95 2.66 18.08
C GLY A 686 -8.36 3.62 19.11
N LYS A 687 -9.23 4.46 19.67
CA LYS A 687 -8.82 5.47 20.65
C LYS A 687 -8.68 4.87 22.04
N TYR A 688 -7.62 5.23 22.75
CA TYR A 688 -7.39 4.89 24.15
C TYR A 688 -6.84 6.08 24.94
N SER A 689 -6.89 5.94 26.26
CA SER A 689 -6.24 6.86 27.20
C SER A 689 -5.45 6.08 28.24
N ILE A 690 -4.41 6.69 28.80
CA ILE A 690 -3.62 6.16 29.91
C ILE A 690 -3.69 7.13 31.07
N LYS A 691 -3.98 6.60 32.26
CA LYS A 691 -3.96 7.33 33.53
C LYS A 691 -3.17 6.57 34.58
N LYS A 692 -2.66 7.26 35.59
CA LYS A 692 -2.12 6.63 36.79
C LYS A 692 -3.24 6.13 37.70
N VAL A 693 -2.92 5.25 38.64
CA VAL A 693 -3.86 4.75 39.66
C VAL A 693 -4.49 5.89 40.48
N ASP A 694 -3.79 7.00 40.67
CA ASP A 694 -4.31 8.22 41.31
C ASP A 694 -5.20 9.10 40.40
N GLN A 695 -5.57 8.58 39.22
CA GLN A 695 -6.36 9.23 38.17
C GLN A 695 -5.64 10.37 37.44
N THR A 696 -4.34 10.58 37.66
CA THR A 696 -3.58 11.57 36.89
C THR A 696 -3.49 11.14 35.41
N PRO A 697 -3.93 11.95 34.44
CA PRO A 697 -3.81 11.63 33.01
C PRO A 697 -2.34 11.58 32.55
N VAL A 698 -2.02 10.63 31.69
CA VAL A 698 -0.69 10.47 31.04
C VAL A 698 -0.82 10.67 29.54
N ILE A 699 -1.78 10.00 28.91
CA ILE A 699 -2.09 10.08 27.47
C ILE A 699 -3.61 10.14 27.33
N GLU A 700 -4.11 10.99 26.44
CA GLU A 700 -5.55 11.10 26.16
C GLU A 700 -5.82 10.97 24.66
N ASN A 701 -6.84 10.15 24.30
CA ASN A 701 -7.32 9.98 22.92
C ASN A 701 -6.24 9.60 21.89
N ALA A 702 -5.24 8.80 22.30
CA ALA A 702 -4.23 8.27 21.39
C ALA A 702 -4.75 7.07 20.60
N THR A 703 -4.08 6.75 19.50
CA THR A 703 -4.27 5.52 18.72
C THR A 703 -2.99 4.69 18.76
N CYS A 704 -3.11 3.40 18.52
CA CYS A 704 -1.99 2.47 18.44
C CYS A 704 -1.97 1.74 17.11
N GLU A 705 -0.83 1.15 16.78
CA GLU A 705 -0.68 0.24 15.64
C GLU A 705 -0.56 -1.20 16.14
N ASN A 706 -1.21 -2.12 15.45
CA ASN A 706 -1.16 -3.56 15.72
C ASN A 706 -1.59 -3.94 17.15
N GLY A 707 -2.46 -3.15 17.78
CA GLY A 707 -2.92 -3.37 19.14
C GLY A 707 -1.88 -3.14 20.23
N ILE A 708 -0.68 -2.63 19.93
CA ILE A 708 0.40 -2.52 20.91
C ILE A 708 0.33 -1.18 21.65
N ILE A 709 0.19 -1.24 22.97
CA ILE A 709 0.14 -0.08 23.87
C ILE A 709 1.24 -0.23 24.94
N ASN A 710 2.05 0.82 25.08
CA ASN A 710 3.09 0.91 26.09
C ASN A 710 2.53 1.43 27.42
N LEU A 711 2.88 0.79 28.53
CA LEU A 711 2.48 1.23 29.88
C LEU A 711 3.55 0.90 30.94
N LYS A 712 3.61 1.70 32.00
CA LYS A 712 4.46 1.49 33.18
C LYS A 712 3.68 0.87 34.32
N ALA A 713 4.38 0.41 35.35
CA ALA A 713 3.75 0.02 36.60
C ALA A 713 2.91 1.20 37.18
N ASP A 714 1.75 0.87 37.75
CA ASP A 714 0.76 1.80 38.30
C ASP A 714 0.08 2.72 37.27
N GLU A 715 0.09 2.33 35.99
CA GLU A 715 -0.72 2.93 34.92
C GLU A 715 -1.90 2.03 34.54
N ILE A 716 -2.95 2.66 34.03
CA ILE A 716 -4.22 2.04 33.59
C ILE A 716 -4.51 2.53 32.18
N ILE A 717 -4.62 1.60 31.24
CA ILE A 717 -5.18 1.86 29.91
C ILE A 717 -6.70 1.82 30.02
N THR A 718 -7.40 2.78 29.41
CA THR A 718 -8.85 2.78 29.26
C THR A 718 -9.20 2.84 27.78
N ILE A 719 -9.95 1.83 27.31
CA ILE A 719 -10.55 1.78 25.98
C ILE A 719 -12.05 2.05 26.14
N PRO A 720 -12.55 3.24 25.77
CA PRO A 720 -13.97 3.58 25.94
C PRO A 720 -14.85 3.03 24.81
N ASP A 721 -16.17 3.13 25.02
CA ASP A 721 -17.23 2.92 24.02
C ASP A 721 -17.20 1.56 23.31
N ILE A 722 -16.89 0.49 24.05
CA ILE A 722 -16.98 -0.90 23.58
C ILE A 722 -18.35 -1.46 23.92
N ALA A 723 -19.09 -1.90 22.92
CA ALA A 723 -20.43 -2.43 23.11
C ALA A 723 -20.43 -3.86 23.66
N ALA A 724 -21.44 -4.19 24.50
CA ALA A 724 -21.58 -5.51 25.11
C ALA A 724 -21.67 -6.64 24.08
N ASP A 725 -21.14 -7.83 24.40
CA ASP A 725 -20.94 -9.01 23.55
C ASP A 725 -19.77 -8.94 22.55
N THR A 726 -19.17 -7.76 22.32
CA THR A 726 -17.90 -7.66 21.58
C THR A 726 -16.82 -8.49 22.27
N SER A 727 -16.07 -9.31 21.52
CA SER A 727 -14.92 -10.02 22.09
C SER A 727 -13.73 -9.10 22.38
N PHE A 728 -12.90 -9.46 23.34
CA PHE A 728 -11.63 -8.80 23.61
C PHE A 728 -10.55 -9.83 23.97
N ARG A 729 -9.29 -9.46 23.76
CA ARG A 729 -8.13 -10.22 24.24
C ARG A 729 -6.99 -9.29 24.63
N VAL A 730 -6.44 -9.50 25.82
CA VAL A 730 -5.32 -8.74 26.40
C VAL A 730 -4.15 -9.68 26.64
N LYS A 731 -3.00 -9.39 26.05
CA LYS A 731 -1.76 -10.15 26.24
C LYS A 731 -0.60 -9.20 26.46
N GLU A 732 0.35 -9.56 27.31
CA GLU A 732 1.62 -8.86 27.40
C GLU A 732 2.62 -9.50 26.44
N VAL A 733 3.36 -8.67 25.72
CA VAL A 733 4.30 -9.09 24.68
C VAL A 733 5.67 -8.49 24.94
N ASN A 734 6.72 -9.10 24.38
CA ASN A 734 8.10 -8.62 24.44
C ASN A 734 8.65 -8.46 25.88
N LEU A 735 8.22 -9.29 26.82
CA LEU A 735 8.73 -9.30 28.20
C LEU A 735 10.17 -9.86 28.25
N ASP A 736 11.04 -9.20 29.01
CA ASP A 736 12.36 -9.74 29.33
C ASP A 736 12.27 -10.86 30.37
N ASN A 737 12.15 -12.08 29.88
CA ASN A 737 12.05 -13.30 30.70
C ASN A 737 13.32 -13.60 31.52
N ASN A 738 14.45 -12.91 31.30
CA ASN A 738 15.62 -13.04 32.18
C ASN A 738 15.45 -12.22 33.46
N ARG A 739 14.67 -11.13 33.41
CA ARG A 739 14.46 -10.21 34.54
C ARG A 739 13.12 -10.43 35.24
N PHE A 740 12.12 -10.92 34.54
CA PHE A 740 10.77 -11.09 35.04
C PHE A 740 10.28 -12.54 34.91
N ASP A 741 9.39 -12.94 35.80
CA ASP A 741 8.57 -14.13 35.62
C ASP A 741 7.45 -13.86 34.60
N ASN A 742 6.88 -14.94 34.06
CA ASN A 742 5.71 -14.83 33.17
C ASN A 742 4.59 -14.02 33.84
N PRO A 743 3.96 -13.09 33.10
CA PRO A 743 2.96 -12.19 33.66
C PRO A 743 1.77 -12.98 34.20
N GLN A 744 1.27 -12.55 35.36
CA GLN A 744 0.06 -13.09 35.95
C GLN A 744 -1.12 -12.19 35.58
N TYR A 745 -2.21 -12.82 35.15
CA TYR A 745 -3.40 -12.14 34.70
C TYR A 745 -4.56 -12.40 35.65
N SER A 746 -5.31 -11.36 35.97
CA SER A 746 -6.60 -11.48 36.65
C SER A 746 -7.62 -10.55 36.03
N ILE A 747 -8.88 -10.94 36.08
CA ILE A 747 -10.02 -10.15 35.62
C ILE A 747 -11.08 -10.14 36.72
N GLN A 748 -11.72 -9.00 36.94
CA GLN A 748 -12.78 -8.89 37.94
C GLN A 748 -13.97 -9.81 37.56
N PRO A 749 -14.56 -10.55 38.52
CA PRO A 749 -15.76 -11.35 38.28
C PRO A 749 -16.92 -10.51 37.76
N ASP A 750 -17.83 -11.13 37.00
CA ASP A 750 -19.06 -10.54 36.44
C ASP A 750 -18.87 -9.49 35.31
N ASP A 751 -17.65 -8.98 35.11
CA ASP A 751 -17.33 -7.99 34.07
C ASP A 751 -17.31 -8.56 32.63
N TYR A 752 -17.44 -9.88 32.46
CA TYR A 752 -17.27 -10.57 31.18
C TYR A 752 -18.20 -11.78 31.01
N ARG A 753 -18.29 -12.27 29.77
CA ARG A 753 -18.83 -13.60 29.44
C ARG A 753 -17.74 -14.45 28.79
N ASN A 754 -17.81 -15.77 28.99
CA ASN A 754 -16.94 -16.77 28.36
C ASN A 754 -15.43 -16.50 28.51
N ALA A 755 -14.96 -15.96 29.65
CA ALA A 755 -13.53 -15.67 29.73
C ALA A 755 -12.66 -16.92 29.81
N VAL A 756 -11.48 -16.77 29.22
CA VAL A 756 -10.36 -17.70 29.30
C VAL A 756 -9.17 -16.91 29.84
N ILE A 757 -8.55 -17.44 30.88
CA ILE A 757 -7.32 -16.91 31.48
C ILE A 757 -6.29 -18.01 31.40
N ASP A 758 -5.20 -17.75 30.69
CA ASP A 758 -4.10 -18.70 30.53
C ASP A 758 -2.75 -17.96 30.39
N GLU A 759 -1.68 -18.71 30.09
CA GLU A 759 -0.34 -18.15 29.85
C GLU A 759 -0.27 -17.18 28.66
N ASN A 760 -1.28 -17.18 27.78
CA ASN A 760 -1.39 -16.32 26.61
C ASN A 760 -2.28 -15.09 26.83
N GLY A 761 -2.71 -14.83 28.06
CA GLY A 761 -3.41 -13.61 28.46
C GLY A 761 -4.83 -13.84 28.96
N VAL A 762 -5.66 -12.81 28.82
CA VAL A 762 -7.10 -12.83 29.14
C VAL A 762 -7.89 -12.57 27.88
N SER A 763 -8.89 -13.38 27.62
CA SER A 763 -9.88 -13.12 26.57
C SER A 763 -11.29 -13.35 27.07
N GLY A 764 -12.28 -12.72 26.46
CA GLY A 764 -13.69 -12.92 26.77
C GLY A 764 -14.58 -12.01 25.92
N ASN A 765 -15.86 -11.90 26.28
CA ASN A 765 -16.79 -10.92 25.71
C ASN A 765 -17.17 -9.89 26.77
N VAL A 766 -17.34 -8.63 26.36
CA VAL A 766 -17.79 -7.56 27.25
C VAL A 766 -19.21 -7.84 27.74
N SER A 767 -19.45 -7.77 29.05
CA SER A 767 -20.80 -7.97 29.62
C SER A 767 -21.65 -6.71 29.55
N TYR A 768 -22.94 -6.85 29.25
CA TYR A 768 -23.90 -5.75 29.34
C TYR A 768 -23.95 -5.17 30.76
N GLY A 769 -23.89 -3.84 30.86
CA GLY A 769 -23.91 -3.10 32.12
C GLY A 769 -22.58 -3.06 32.89
N HIS A 770 -21.50 -3.68 32.41
CA HIS A 770 -20.26 -3.84 33.17
C HIS A 770 -19.02 -3.46 32.35
N ASN A 771 -18.07 -2.76 32.97
CA ASN A 771 -16.77 -2.44 32.37
C ASN A 771 -15.82 -3.62 32.59
N VAL A 772 -14.98 -3.94 31.61
CA VAL A 772 -13.97 -4.99 31.75
C VAL A 772 -12.77 -4.46 32.54
N GLN A 773 -12.44 -5.08 33.68
CA GLN A 773 -11.24 -4.72 34.45
C GLN A 773 -10.21 -5.85 34.49
N VAL A 774 -9.13 -5.70 33.71
CA VAL A 774 -7.99 -6.63 33.68
C VAL A 774 -6.83 -6.06 34.48
N THR A 775 -6.19 -6.89 35.31
CA THR A 775 -4.93 -6.56 35.99
C THR A 775 -3.83 -7.49 35.49
N LEU A 776 -2.73 -6.89 35.03
CA LEU A 776 -1.49 -7.58 34.65
C LEU A 776 -0.43 -7.33 35.70
N THR A 777 0.07 -8.40 36.30
CA THR A 777 1.09 -8.35 37.35
C THR A 777 2.39 -8.96 36.86
N ASN A 778 3.49 -8.20 36.86
CA ASN A 778 4.84 -8.80 36.72
C ASN A 778 5.50 -9.00 38.07
N THR A 779 6.38 -9.99 38.13
CA THR A 779 7.28 -10.24 39.25
C THR A 779 8.72 -10.10 38.76
N LEU A 780 9.50 -9.23 39.39
CA LEU A 780 10.96 -9.19 39.23
C LEU A 780 11.58 -10.44 39.85
N LYS A 781 12.54 -11.01 39.13
CA LYS A 781 13.39 -12.09 39.64
C LYS A 781 14.46 -11.49 40.55
N LEU A 782 14.31 -11.68 41.86
CA LEU A 782 15.27 -11.21 42.86
C LEU A 782 15.82 -12.39 43.67
N GLY A 783 17.09 -12.27 44.04
CA GLY A 783 17.83 -13.23 44.84
C GLY A 783 18.50 -12.58 46.04
N SER A 784 19.30 -13.38 46.74
CA SER A 784 20.12 -12.92 47.86
C SER A 784 21.53 -13.49 47.78
N LEU A 785 22.49 -12.76 48.35
CA LEU A 785 23.82 -13.28 48.62
C LEU A 785 24.18 -13.11 50.10
N LYS A 786 25.06 -13.98 50.60
CA LYS A 786 25.58 -13.97 51.96
C LYS A 786 27.10 -13.80 51.90
N ILE A 787 27.62 -12.84 52.65
CA ILE A 787 29.07 -12.69 52.84
C ILE A 787 29.40 -13.16 54.25
N THR A 788 30.28 -14.15 54.36
CA THR A 788 30.79 -14.67 55.63
C THR A 788 32.26 -14.34 55.76
N LYS A 789 32.62 -13.69 56.87
CA LYS A 789 33.99 -13.29 57.18
C LYS A 789 34.48 -14.00 58.43
N THR A 790 35.61 -14.68 58.34
CA THR A 790 36.28 -15.35 59.46
C THR A 790 37.72 -14.88 59.64
N ILE A 791 38.16 -14.71 60.88
CA ILE A 791 39.56 -14.56 61.26
C ILE A 791 40.05 -15.91 61.79
N THR A 792 41.23 -16.35 61.34
CA THR A 792 41.78 -17.65 61.73
C THR A 792 41.97 -17.79 63.25
N ASP A 793 41.82 -19.01 63.77
CA ASP A 793 41.88 -19.28 65.21
C ASP A 793 43.25 -18.96 65.83
N ASP A 794 44.33 -19.11 65.07
CA ASP A 794 45.71 -18.80 65.46
C ASP A 794 46.00 -17.29 65.53
N SER A 795 45.18 -16.45 64.88
CA SER A 795 45.31 -14.99 64.94
C SER A 795 44.89 -14.45 66.32
N LYS A 796 45.80 -13.79 67.05
CA LYS A 796 45.52 -13.19 68.36
C LYS A 796 44.91 -11.80 68.19
N VAL A 797 43.58 -11.74 68.09
CA VAL A 797 42.86 -10.47 67.99
C VAL A 797 42.84 -9.76 69.35
N ASP A 798 43.54 -8.64 69.46
CA ASP A 798 43.39 -7.70 70.58
C ASP A 798 42.43 -6.58 70.17
N TYR A 799 41.27 -6.54 70.84
CA TYR A 799 40.23 -5.55 70.61
C TYR A 799 40.55 -4.17 71.22
N MET A 800 41.60 -4.06 72.04
CA MET A 800 42.11 -2.76 72.50
C MET A 800 42.78 -1.97 71.36
N ASP A 801 43.24 -2.67 70.32
CA ASP A 801 43.84 -2.08 69.12
C ASP A 801 42.78 -1.71 68.05
N GLY A 802 41.51 -1.74 68.42
CA GLY A 802 40.35 -1.50 67.54
C GLY A 802 39.78 -2.78 66.93
N ASP A 803 38.47 -2.77 66.68
CA ASP A 803 37.77 -3.91 66.08
C ASP A 803 38.28 -4.21 64.66
N PRO A 804 38.50 -5.48 64.29
CA PRO A 804 38.72 -5.87 62.91
C PRO A 804 37.55 -5.48 62.01
N ILE A 805 37.84 -4.71 60.95
CA ILE A 805 36.86 -4.21 59.99
C ILE A 805 37.30 -4.60 58.59
N PHE A 806 36.38 -5.19 57.82
CA PHE A 806 36.63 -5.66 56.45
C PHE A 806 35.58 -5.09 55.51
N THR A 807 36.02 -4.45 54.43
CA THR A 807 35.15 -3.89 53.40
C THR A 807 35.17 -4.75 52.15
N PHE A 808 34.00 -5.07 51.65
CA PHE A 808 33.75 -5.84 50.45
C PHE A 808 33.20 -4.93 49.37
N LYS A 809 33.83 -4.95 48.20
CA LYS A 809 33.28 -4.40 46.97
C LYS A 809 32.47 -5.48 46.29
N ILE A 810 31.20 -5.22 46.05
CA ILE A 810 30.27 -6.14 45.43
C ILE A 810 29.90 -5.54 44.08
N THR A 811 30.25 -6.26 43.02
CA THR A 811 29.98 -5.88 41.64
C THR A 811 28.88 -6.80 41.12
N GLY A 812 27.71 -6.22 40.88
CA GLY A 812 26.52 -6.92 40.45
C GLY A 812 26.46 -7.20 38.95
N PRO A 813 25.43 -7.92 38.52
CA PRO A 813 25.40 -8.57 37.24
C PRO A 813 25.20 -7.54 36.14
N ASN A 814 25.96 -7.71 35.06
CA ASN A 814 25.84 -6.89 33.86
C ASN A 814 24.68 -7.41 32.99
N ASN A 815 23.46 -7.27 33.49
CA ASN A 815 22.25 -7.82 32.85
C ASN A 815 21.66 -6.93 31.76
N ILE A 816 22.15 -5.70 31.61
CA ILE A 816 21.64 -4.71 30.65
C ILE A 816 22.80 -4.30 29.75
N GLU A 817 22.71 -4.66 28.48
CA GLU A 817 23.75 -4.37 27.50
C GLU A 817 24.01 -2.85 27.39
N GLY A 818 25.26 -2.44 27.62
CA GLY A 818 25.67 -1.04 27.57
C GLY A 818 25.54 -0.24 28.88
N GLN A 819 25.04 -0.85 29.97
CA GLN A 819 25.02 -0.23 31.29
C GLN A 819 26.23 -0.71 32.13
N GLU A 820 26.85 0.21 32.89
CA GLU A 820 27.89 -0.18 33.86
C GLU A 820 27.28 -1.04 34.98
N PRO A 821 27.94 -2.15 35.38
CA PRO A 821 27.44 -3.02 36.44
C PRO A 821 27.33 -2.26 37.77
N GLN A 822 26.30 -2.59 38.55
CA GLN A 822 26.08 -1.95 39.85
C GLN A 822 27.24 -2.31 40.80
N VAL A 823 27.89 -1.30 41.38
CA VAL A 823 28.95 -1.50 42.37
C VAL A 823 28.52 -0.90 43.70
N PHE A 824 28.54 -1.70 44.76
CA PHE A 824 28.30 -1.23 46.12
C PHE A 824 29.30 -1.84 47.10
N TYR A 825 29.44 -1.18 48.26
CA TYR A 825 30.40 -1.58 49.29
C TYR A 825 29.66 -1.98 50.56
N ARG A 826 30.13 -3.02 51.24
CA ARG A 826 29.61 -3.48 52.53
C ARG A 826 30.77 -3.75 53.47
N THR A 827 30.58 -3.37 54.73
CA THR A 827 31.62 -3.50 55.75
C THR A 827 31.13 -4.42 56.85
N LEU A 828 31.95 -5.40 57.22
CA LEU A 828 31.74 -6.27 58.38
C LEU A 828 32.71 -5.88 59.49
N ARG A 829 32.17 -5.66 60.69
CA ARG A 829 32.92 -5.36 61.91
C ARG A 829 32.85 -6.56 62.84
N LEU A 830 33.98 -7.16 63.14
CA LEU A 830 34.10 -8.31 64.03
C LEU A 830 34.47 -7.81 65.41
N SER A 831 33.55 -7.17 66.13
CA SER A 831 33.82 -6.66 67.47
C SER A 831 34.02 -7.79 68.49
N LYS A 832 34.44 -7.44 69.71
CA LYS A 832 34.59 -8.41 70.80
C LYS A 832 33.33 -9.26 71.04
N ASP A 833 32.15 -8.68 70.89
CA ASP A 833 30.86 -9.35 71.12
C ASP A 833 30.42 -10.21 69.93
N VAL A 834 30.86 -9.87 68.72
CA VAL A 834 30.61 -10.66 67.49
C VAL A 834 31.58 -11.85 67.41
N GLY A 835 32.81 -11.66 67.89
CA GLY A 835 33.87 -12.67 67.84
C GLY A 835 34.62 -12.69 66.50
N LYS A 836 35.22 -13.84 66.17
CA LYS A 836 36.09 -14.00 64.98
C LYS A 836 35.35 -14.28 63.68
N THR A 837 34.03 -14.44 63.71
CA THR A 837 33.24 -14.73 62.52
C THR A 837 31.99 -13.84 62.50
N ALA A 838 31.74 -13.21 61.36
CA ALA A 838 30.53 -12.43 61.11
C ALA A 838 29.98 -12.77 59.73
N SER A 839 28.66 -12.71 59.56
CA SER A 839 28.01 -12.84 58.26
C SER A 839 26.98 -11.75 58.06
N ILE A 840 26.78 -11.35 56.80
CA ILE A 840 25.69 -10.46 56.37
C ILE A 840 24.98 -11.08 55.17
N ILE A 841 23.65 -11.01 55.16
CA ILE A 841 22.82 -11.35 54.02
C ILE A 841 22.38 -10.05 53.36
N ILE A 842 22.45 -10.00 52.04
CA ILE A 842 21.98 -8.91 51.21
C ILE A 842 20.90 -9.48 50.31
N ASP A 843 19.65 -9.10 50.61
CA ASP A 843 18.46 -9.55 49.91
C ASP A 843 18.04 -8.57 48.80
N ASN A 844 17.05 -8.98 48.00
CA ASN A 844 16.43 -8.19 46.93
C ASN A 844 17.40 -7.73 45.84
N LEU A 845 18.39 -8.58 45.53
CA LEU A 845 19.36 -8.32 44.47
C LEU A 845 18.83 -8.85 43.12
N PRO A 846 19.08 -8.16 41.99
CA PRO A 846 18.87 -8.74 40.67
C PRO A 846 19.55 -10.11 40.55
N ILE A 847 18.90 -11.09 39.93
CA ILE A 847 19.55 -12.38 39.67
C ILE A 847 20.69 -12.22 38.65
N GLY A 848 21.70 -13.07 38.71
CA GLY A 848 22.83 -13.05 37.79
C GLY A 848 24.19 -13.20 38.47
N GLU A 849 25.27 -13.09 37.71
CA GLU A 849 26.63 -13.26 38.21
C GLU A 849 27.11 -12.04 39.03
N TYR A 850 27.55 -12.28 40.26
CA TYR A 850 28.16 -11.29 41.14
C TYR A 850 29.63 -11.60 41.39
N THR A 851 30.45 -10.56 41.45
CA THR A 851 31.83 -10.64 41.93
C THR A 851 31.98 -9.88 43.25
N VAL A 852 32.43 -10.57 44.29
CA VAL A 852 32.71 -10.01 45.62
C VAL A 852 34.21 -9.98 45.85
N GLU A 853 34.75 -8.79 46.09
CA GLU A 853 36.16 -8.53 46.34
C GLU A 853 36.32 -7.97 47.76
N GLU A 854 37.11 -8.63 48.59
CA GLU A 854 37.56 -8.04 49.85
C GLU A 854 38.68 -7.04 49.58
N LEU A 855 38.51 -5.80 50.06
CA LEU A 855 39.53 -4.78 49.95
C LEU A 855 40.65 -5.04 50.97
N ASN A 856 41.89 -4.80 50.53
CA ASN A 856 43.08 -5.02 51.35
C ASN A 856 43.03 -4.23 52.66
N THR A 857 43.48 -4.86 53.75
CA THR A 857 43.68 -4.19 55.03
C THR A 857 45.18 -4.18 55.42
N MET A 858 45.63 -3.22 56.25
CA MET A 858 47.04 -3.15 56.67
C MET A 858 47.41 -4.22 57.72
N ARG A 859 46.43 -4.63 58.53
CA ARG A 859 46.60 -5.50 59.69
C ARG A 859 46.41 -6.99 59.35
N TYR A 860 45.51 -7.28 58.41
CA TYR A 860 45.10 -8.64 58.08
C TYR A 860 45.30 -8.94 56.59
N THR A 861 45.77 -10.15 56.28
CA THR A 861 45.89 -10.66 54.91
C THR A 861 44.79 -11.66 54.62
N CYS A 862 44.11 -11.51 53.48
CA CYS A 862 43.16 -12.49 52.98
C CYS A 862 43.85 -13.74 52.46
N THR A 863 43.45 -14.89 52.98
CA THR A 863 44.04 -16.21 52.72
C THR A 863 43.13 -17.11 51.88
N SER A 864 41.86 -16.73 51.72
CA SER A 864 40.91 -17.33 50.77
C SER A 864 41.02 -16.69 49.39
N ASP A 865 40.39 -17.31 48.39
CA ASP A 865 40.25 -16.72 47.05
C ASP A 865 39.61 -15.33 47.12
N ASN A 866 40.20 -14.36 46.41
CA ASN A 866 39.77 -12.97 46.36
C ASN A 866 40.22 -12.34 45.03
N PRO A 867 39.31 -11.88 44.15
CA PRO A 867 37.86 -11.87 44.30
C PRO A 867 37.22 -13.26 44.14
N GLN A 868 35.96 -13.40 44.59
CA GLN A 868 35.10 -14.56 44.37
C GLN A 868 33.94 -14.20 43.45
N THR A 869 33.54 -15.11 42.57
CA THR A 869 32.45 -14.89 41.60
C THR A 869 31.47 -16.06 41.65
N ASP A 870 30.16 -15.78 41.73
CA ASP A 870 29.10 -16.79 41.71
C ASP A 870 27.76 -16.17 41.27
N THR A 871 26.79 -17.01 40.89
CA THR A 871 25.47 -16.58 40.40
C THR A 871 24.44 -16.51 41.51
N VAL A 872 23.83 -15.35 41.68
CA VAL A 872 22.67 -15.14 42.54
C VAL A 872 21.43 -15.69 41.85
N GLN A 873 20.79 -16.67 42.50
CA GLN A 873 19.57 -17.32 42.04
C GLN A 873 18.34 -16.66 42.65
N GLN A 874 17.20 -16.78 41.99
CA GLN A 874 15.92 -16.25 42.49
C GLN A 874 15.52 -16.94 43.79
N ASN A 875 15.05 -16.16 44.77
CA ASN A 875 14.54 -16.67 46.04
C ASN A 875 13.39 -15.82 46.64
N ASN A 876 12.78 -14.96 45.83
CA ASN A 876 11.79 -13.97 46.27
C ASN A 876 10.34 -14.35 45.97
N THR A 877 10.08 -15.59 45.54
CA THR A 877 8.72 -16.12 45.27
C THR A 877 8.42 -17.33 46.13
N GLU A 878 7.14 -17.69 46.29
CA GLU A 878 6.74 -18.86 47.09
C GLU A 878 7.37 -20.18 46.62
N GLU A 879 7.59 -20.32 45.31
CA GLU A 879 8.25 -21.49 44.71
C GLU A 879 9.76 -21.51 44.97
N THR A 880 10.39 -20.32 45.07
CA THR A 880 11.85 -20.16 45.15
C THR A 880 12.36 -19.80 46.55
N LYS A 881 11.48 -19.51 47.52
CA LYS A 881 11.85 -19.01 48.86
C LYS A 881 12.79 -19.92 49.68
N ASN A 882 12.88 -21.21 49.32
CA ASN A 882 13.77 -22.16 49.97
C ASN A 882 15.17 -22.21 49.34
N THR A 883 15.40 -21.46 48.25
CA THR A 883 16.72 -21.30 47.65
C THR A 883 17.60 -20.49 48.62
N PRO A 884 18.69 -21.07 49.14
CA PRO A 884 19.56 -20.37 50.08
C PRO A 884 20.30 -19.21 49.37
N PRO A 885 20.66 -18.13 50.10
CA PRO A 885 21.51 -17.08 49.54
C PRO A 885 22.84 -17.65 49.01
N THR A 886 23.30 -17.13 47.88
CA THR A 886 24.62 -17.47 47.32
C THR A 886 25.71 -17.02 48.30
N GLU A 887 26.55 -17.94 48.79
CA GLU A 887 27.49 -17.67 49.88
C GLU A 887 28.92 -17.40 49.39
N PHE A 888 29.46 -16.24 49.78
CA PHE A 888 30.84 -15.82 49.57
C PHE A 888 31.57 -15.82 50.92
N SER A 889 32.65 -16.58 51.04
CA SER A 889 33.33 -16.79 52.33
C SER A 889 34.79 -16.36 52.27
N PHE A 890 35.16 -15.40 53.12
CA PHE A 890 36.50 -14.84 53.19
C PHE A 890 37.17 -15.15 54.53
N THR A 891 38.43 -15.59 54.49
CA THR A 891 39.21 -15.93 55.68
C THR A 891 40.50 -15.11 55.75
N ASN A 892 40.71 -14.41 56.87
CA ASN A 892 41.91 -13.62 57.08
C ASN A 892 42.77 -14.11 58.24
N GLN A 893 44.07 -14.00 58.04
CA GLN A 893 45.07 -14.16 59.08
C GLN A 893 45.61 -12.78 59.50
N LEU A 894 45.84 -12.59 60.79
CA LEU A 894 46.59 -11.46 61.32
C LEU A 894 48.05 -11.60 60.90
N THR A 895 48.55 -10.69 60.09
CA THR A 895 49.91 -10.74 59.53
C THR A 895 50.78 -9.56 59.95
N ASN A 896 50.18 -8.52 60.52
CA ASN A 896 50.86 -7.28 60.88
C ASN A 896 50.37 -6.78 62.24
N GLU A 897 50.93 -7.34 63.32
CA GLU A 897 50.50 -7.08 64.70
C GLU A 897 50.74 -5.62 65.14
N ASP A 898 51.71 -4.93 64.53
CA ASP A 898 52.10 -3.55 64.88
C ASP A 898 51.13 -2.47 64.33
N TYR A 899 50.18 -2.84 63.46
CA TYR A 899 49.19 -1.91 62.90
C TYR A 899 47.87 -1.97 63.70
N PHE A 900 47.32 -0.80 64.02
CA PHE A 900 45.96 -0.69 64.54
C PHE A 900 44.92 -1.05 63.47
N SER A 901 43.75 -1.53 63.91
CA SER A 901 42.63 -1.76 62.99
C SER A 901 42.21 -0.45 62.32
N HIS A 902 41.83 -0.49 61.04
CA HIS A 902 41.36 0.70 60.32
C HIS A 902 40.20 1.37 61.07
N THR A 903 40.26 2.68 61.28
CA THR A 903 39.09 3.50 61.66
C THR A 903 38.18 3.68 60.45
N ASP A 904 36.87 3.86 60.64
CA ASP A 904 35.91 4.06 59.55
C ASP A 904 36.39 5.15 58.55
N VAL A 905 36.91 4.77 57.37
CA VAL A 905 37.42 5.76 56.39
C VAL A 905 36.38 6.18 55.36
N VAL A 906 35.16 5.66 55.41
CA VAL A 906 34.05 6.19 54.59
C VAL A 906 32.75 6.04 55.38
N GLU A 907 32.25 7.14 55.93
CA GLU A 907 30.87 7.23 56.38
C GLU A 907 29.99 7.44 55.14
N ASN A 908 29.52 6.35 54.55
CA ASN A 908 28.33 6.42 53.70
C ASN A 908 27.16 6.47 54.67
N SER A 909 26.49 7.62 54.79
CA SER A 909 25.22 7.67 55.50
C SER A 909 24.17 7.01 54.58
N PHE A 910 23.58 5.92 55.07
CA PHE A 910 22.48 5.24 54.40
C PHE A 910 21.19 5.79 54.99
N LYS A 911 20.41 6.53 54.19
CA LYS A 911 19.01 6.76 54.52
C LYS A 911 18.19 5.71 53.81
N ILE A 912 17.50 4.89 54.60
CA ILE A 912 16.43 4.03 54.13
C ILE A 912 15.16 4.85 54.23
N GLY A 913 14.61 5.24 53.08
CA GLY A 913 13.29 5.86 53.03
C GLY A 913 12.21 4.87 53.50
N GLU A 914 11.04 5.36 53.92
CA GLU A 914 9.90 4.51 54.31
C GLU A 914 9.45 3.55 53.19
N ASP A 915 9.91 3.79 51.96
CA ASP A 915 9.62 3.00 50.76
C ASP A 915 10.74 2.02 50.37
N GLY A 916 11.76 1.86 51.21
CA GLY A 916 12.88 0.95 51.02
C GLY A 916 13.99 1.44 50.09
N THR A 917 13.88 2.64 49.50
CA THR A 917 14.97 3.19 48.68
C THR A 917 16.18 3.56 49.53
N VAL A 918 17.36 3.07 49.11
CA VAL A 918 18.66 3.38 49.74
C VAL A 918 19.27 4.57 49.00
N THR A 919 19.32 5.74 49.65
CA THR A 919 20.06 6.89 49.13
C THR A 919 21.46 6.93 49.77
N VAL A 920 22.49 7.08 48.93
CA VAL A 920 23.89 7.14 49.35
C VAL A 920 24.37 8.59 49.23
N GLU A 921 24.51 9.28 50.36
CA GLU A 921 25.20 10.58 50.39
C GLU A 921 26.71 10.34 50.55
N LYS A 922 27.48 10.82 49.57
CA LYS A 922 28.93 10.62 49.51
C LYS A 922 29.63 11.73 50.28
N HIS A 923 30.03 11.49 51.53
CA HIS A 923 30.94 12.39 52.22
C HIS A 923 32.38 12.14 51.75
N LYS A 924 32.94 13.10 51.02
CA LYS A 924 34.36 13.10 50.65
C LYS A 924 35.15 13.69 51.82
N VAL A 925 36.06 12.92 52.43
CA VAL A 925 37.05 13.49 53.35
C VAL A 925 37.90 14.49 52.55
N PRO A 926 38.12 15.73 53.03
CA PRO A 926 38.90 16.73 52.31
C PRO A 926 40.31 16.23 51.99
N GLU A 927 40.80 16.59 50.81
CA GLU A 927 42.15 16.28 50.34
C GLU A 927 43.19 16.94 51.28
N GLY A 928 44.00 16.13 51.98
CA GLY A 928 45.08 16.63 52.85
C GLY A 928 45.35 15.90 54.16
N GLN A 929 44.54 14.93 54.57
CA GLN A 929 44.83 14.11 55.76
C GLN A 929 45.35 12.72 55.38
N VAL A 930 46.62 12.67 55.00
CA VAL A 930 47.42 11.44 55.10
C VAL A 930 48.20 11.54 56.42
N PRO A 931 48.01 10.64 57.40
CA PRO A 931 48.86 10.63 58.58
C PRO A 931 50.28 10.18 58.20
N ASP A 932 51.26 11.09 58.21
CA ASP A 932 52.69 10.76 58.02
C ASP A 932 53.41 10.36 59.31
N GLY A 933 52.66 10.18 60.41
CA GLY A 933 53.19 9.70 61.68
C GLY A 933 54.06 10.69 62.45
N THR A 934 54.15 11.98 62.07
CA THR A 934 55.09 12.90 62.76
C THR A 934 54.49 14.11 63.46
N THR A 935 53.18 14.38 63.34
CA THR A 935 52.59 15.58 63.95
C THR A 935 51.44 15.24 64.91
N PRO A 936 51.55 15.51 66.21
CA PRO A 936 50.46 15.29 67.15
C PRO A 936 49.49 16.48 67.09
N VAL A 937 48.21 16.21 66.82
CA VAL A 937 47.15 17.22 67.00
C VAL A 937 46.17 16.73 68.06
N GLN A 938 46.01 17.58 69.07
CA GLN A 938 45.14 17.43 70.22
C GLN A 938 43.64 17.38 69.85
N PRO A 939 42.80 16.80 70.71
CA PRO A 939 41.37 16.63 70.45
C PRO A 939 40.64 17.96 70.56
N SER A 940 39.81 18.29 69.56
CA SER A 940 38.70 19.22 69.73
C SER A 940 37.40 18.42 69.69
N ASN A 941 36.70 18.43 70.81
CA ASN A 941 35.32 17.99 70.97
C ASN A 941 34.41 18.66 69.93
N GLU A 942 33.62 17.86 69.22
CA GLU A 942 32.13 17.87 69.23
C GLU A 942 31.60 16.70 68.42
#